data_AF-A0A8H7UEL8-F1
#
_entry.id   AF-A0A8H7UEL8-F1
#
_cell.length_a   1.000
_cell.length_b   1.000
_cell.length_c   1.000
_cell.angle_alpha   90.00
_cell.angle_beta   90.00
_cell.angle_gamma   90.00
#
_symmetry.space_group_name_H-M   'P 1'
#
loop_
_entity.id
_entity.type
_entity.pdbx_description
1 polymer ?
#
loop_
_entity_poly.entity_id
_entity_poly.type
_entity_poly.pdbx_seq_one_letter_code
_entity_poly.pdbx_strand_id
1 'polypeptide(L)'
;MTAVEDHNWKFAQCFGDKSDSGDVTEGVCCALCMGSSDIISAVDFDRTGDYLATGDKGGRIVLFERNATVSGHNDLVGCEYKFFTEFQSHEPEFDCLKSLEIEEKINKIKWCRRQNSAHFLLSTNDKTIKLWKVFEKTLKVVAEGGLDNDVPMNGTQSLRLPKLMRQDTIVAAVPRKIYGNAHAYHINSISVNSDDETYLSADDLRINLWNFGISEQSFNIVDIKPTNMEELTEVITAAEFHPQHCNLFMYSSSKGNIKLSDMRAASLCDQHAKLYEDAEDPSTKSFFSEIIASISDVKFSKDGRYILARDYLTLKIWDINMDNKPVTTINIHEQLRNRLCDLYENDCIFDKFECTFSGDGKSVLTGSYNNDFHIYDFEGKSDVTLQADKSAFRARRLGSSKSRMTRKSGRSDFGTDYVDFNKKILHSSFHPHENTVAVAATNNLFIFAMAKLDTSNQQALLKTVILGLIAGAAFSSRLFSIVRYESVIHEFDPWFNYRTTQMLVKDGFYEFWNWFDPRAWYPLGRVVGGTVYPGLMVTSAIIHNVLHYLNFPVDIRNVCVLLAPVFSGATAYATYLLTCEIKDSSAGLLAAAFIGIAPGYISRSVAGSYDNEGIAIFLLMFTFYLWIKALKLGSALWAAAAAFFYFYMVAAWGGYVFIINLIPLHVLVLMGMGRFSTRVYVSYSTFYILGTLMSMQIPFVGFQPTRTSEHMAALGVFGLCQILAFVELVRSHVQERQFQTLLRIFVALIFVVGVVGLTALTMTGFIAPWTGRFYSLWDTGYAKIHIPIIASVSEHQPTAWPSFFFDLEMLIFLFPAGVYLCFRQLRDEHVFIIVYSVFASYFAGVMVRLMLTLTPVVCISAAVALSTILDTYLDFNTAATPTEPTGQASTSTEATPRSKHASAASKAAAAKEADSTKEKYYGILNFDSRTIVLTNFVIFLVIFVWHCTWVTSNAYSSPSIVLASRNPDGSQHIIDDFRESYNWLRQNTKEDAKIMSWWDYGYQISGMADRPTLVDNNTWNNTHIATVGRAMSSNEEDAYEIMKQHDVDYVLIIFGGLLGYSGDDINKYLWMIRIAEGVWPDKIKESNYFTPTGDYRVDDKASQTMKDSLMYKMSYYRFTELFGPHAPVDRVRQQTLPKESPELSVLDEAFTSENWIVRIYKVKDLDNLGRLHKDVAQFEAGKKKRKAQRSSKSKARRKQREDSD
;
A
#
# COMPACT_ATOMS: atom_id res chain seq x y z
N MET A 1 11.46 29.20 11.54
CA MET A 1 10.16 29.45 12.19
C MET A 1 9.96 28.35 13.21
N THR A 2 10.14 28.67 14.49
CA THR A 2 10.00 27.74 15.63
C THR A 2 8.53 27.43 15.85
N ALA A 3 8.11 26.21 15.50
CA ALA A 3 6.78 25.71 15.80
C ALA A 3 6.61 25.62 17.33
N VAL A 4 5.62 26.30 17.87
CA VAL A 4 5.15 26.11 19.24
C VAL A 4 4.59 24.69 19.30
N GLU A 5 5.21 23.79 20.06
CA GLU A 5 4.74 22.43 20.25
C GLU A 5 3.35 22.47 20.91
N ASP A 6 2.31 22.08 20.17
CA ASP A 6 0.95 21.97 20.71
C ASP A 6 0.85 20.69 21.56
N HIS A 7 0.96 20.83 22.88
CA HIS A 7 0.80 19.73 23.84
C HIS A 7 -0.68 19.33 23.98
N ASN A 8 -1.10 18.34 23.18
CA ASN A 8 -2.51 17.91 23.13
C ASN A 8 -2.80 16.79 24.15
N TRP A 9 -3.20 17.19 25.37
CA TRP A 9 -3.64 16.27 26.43
C TRP A 9 -5.05 15.72 26.17
N LYS A 10 -5.25 14.41 26.31
CA LYS A 10 -6.54 13.73 26.11
C LYS A 10 -6.93 12.91 27.33
N PHE A 11 -8.23 12.83 27.59
CA PHE A 11 -8.79 11.90 28.57
C PHE A 11 -8.62 10.45 28.09
N ALA A 12 -8.00 9.60 28.91
CA ALA A 12 -7.71 8.20 28.58
C ALA A 12 -8.72 7.25 29.22
N GLN A 13 -8.87 7.29 30.54
CA GLN A 13 -9.68 6.34 31.30
C GLN A 13 -10.20 6.96 32.60
N CYS A 14 -11.26 6.41 33.17
CA CYS A 14 -11.72 6.73 34.51
C CYS A 14 -12.22 5.48 35.23
N PHE A 15 -12.01 5.42 36.54
CA PHE A 15 -12.53 4.40 37.46
C PHE A 15 -13.42 5.06 38.52
N GLY A 16 -14.49 4.38 38.95
CA GLY A 16 -15.50 4.91 39.88
C GLY A 16 -16.93 4.63 39.40
N ASP A 17 -17.93 4.97 40.22
CA ASP A 17 -19.32 4.46 40.20
C ASP A 17 -19.99 4.23 38.84
N LYS A 18 -20.64 3.07 38.70
CA LYS A 18 -21.58 2.76 37.61
C LYS A 18 -22.90 3.50 37.84
N SER A 19 -23.32 4.33 36.90
CA SER A 19 -24.72 4.79 36.85
C SER A 19 -25.32 4.65 35.44
N ASP A 20 -26.37 3.84 35.36
CA ASP A 20 -27.53 3.88 34.44
C ASP A 20 -27.33 3.87 32.92
N SER A 21 -26.55 2.93 32.39
CA SER A 21 -26.82 2.44 31.03
C SER A 21 -26.71 0.92 30.99
N GLY A 22 -27.85 0.25 30.82
CA GLY A 22 -27.97 -1.19 30.76
C GLY A 22 -27.09 -1.79 29.67
N ASP A 23 -26.15 -2.64 30.09
CA ASP A 23 -25.92 -3.98 29.56
C ASP A 23 -24.93 -4.68 30.51
N VAL A 24 -25.34 -5.83 31.04
CA VAL A 24 -24.64 -6.60 32.07
C VAL A 24 -24.01 -7.83 31.44
N THR A 25 -22.70 -7.98 31.61
CA THR A 25 -22.08 -9.27 31.96
C THR A 25 -21.03 -9.07 33.07
N GLU A 26 -21.33 -9.71 34.20
CA GLU A 26 -20.49 -10.24 35.29
C GLU A 26 -19.56 -9.33 36.13
N GLY A 27 -19.65 -9.52 37.46
CA GLY A 27 -18.80 -8.95 38.50
C GLY A 27 -19.60 -8.27 39.62
N VAL A 28 -20.07 -9.07 40.59
CA VAL A 28 -20.82 -8.62 41.78
C VAL A 28 -19.90 -7.79 42.70
N CYS A 29 -20.24 -6.52 42.92
CA CYS A 29 -19.87 -5.81 44.16
C CYS A 29 -21.08 -5.00 44.63
N CYS A 30 -21.40 -5.11 45.92
CA CYS A 30 -22.65 -4.69 46.53
C CYS A 30 -22.85 -3.18 46.46
N ALA A 31 -23.85 -2.74 45.70
CA ALA A 31 -24.37 -1.38 45.74
C ALA A 31 -25.44 -1.29 46.83
N LEU A 32 -25.07 -0.75 48.00
CA LEU A 32 -25.97 -0.14 48.99
C LEU A 32 -25.09 0.54 50.04
N CYS A 33 -25.33 1.84 50.27
CA CYS A 33 -24.59 2.81 51.12
C CYS A 33 -23.54 3.66 50.38
N MET A 34 -23.97 4.73 49.70
CA MET A 34 -23.10 5.88 49.42
C MET A 34 -22.77 6.59 50.74
N GLY A 35 -21.65 6.22 51.35
CA GLY A 35 -21.06 6.88 52.51
C GLY A 35 -19.94 7.84 52.13
N SER A 36 -19.62 8.81 52.99
CA SER A 36 -18.41 9.64 52.88
C SER A 36 -17.09 8.85 52.90
N SER A 37 -17.14 7.53 53.11
CA SER A 37 -16.03 6.57 53.11
C SER A 37 -15.36 6.38 51.73
N ASP A 38 -16.10 6.53 50.63
CA ASP A 38 -15.61 6.12 49.30
C ASP A 38 -14.83 7.23 48.56
N ILE A 39 -14.53 8.34 49.25
CA ILE A 39 -13.75 9.45 48.68
C ILE A 39 -12.27 9.06 48.64
N ILE A 40 -11.65 9.16 47.47
CA ILE A 40 -10.21 8.90 47.27
C ILE A 40 -9.40 9.99 47.99
N SER A 41 -8.51 9.57 48.88
CA SER A 41 -7.69 10.44 49.74
C SER A 41 -6.17 10.30 49.49
N ALA A 42 -5.73 9.35 48.67
CA ALA A 42 -4.32 9.22 48.27
C ALA A 42 -4.21 8.56 46.88
N VAL A 43 -3.26 9.02 46.05
CA VAL A 43 -2.96 8.46 44.73
C VAL A 43 -1.45 8.46 44.53
N ASP A 44 -0.86 7.31 44.13
CA ASP A 44 0.59 7.23 43.87
C ASP A 44 0.90 6.16 42.81
N PHE A 45 1.70 6.54 41.81
CA PHE A 45 2.27 5.61 40.84
C PHE A 45 3.46 4.86 41.44
N ASP A 46 3.62 3.59 41.05
CA ASP A 46 4.87 2.86 41.29
C ASP A 46 6.00 3.50 40.46
N ARG A 47 7.24 3.28 40.88
CA ARG A 47 8.44 3.84 40.24
C ARG A 47 8.58 3.43 38.77
N THR A 48 8.07 2.27 38.35
CA THR A 48 8.06 1.86 36.93
C THR A 48 6.88 2.44 36.16
N GLY A 49 5.81 2.83 36.86
CA GLY A 49 4.55 3.27 36.28
C GLY A 49 3.62 2.12 35.83
N ASP A 50 4.02 0.86 36.02
CA ASP A 50 3.17 -0.28 35.65
C ASP A 50 2.00 -0.49 36.62
N TYR A 51 2.14 -0.01 37.85
CA TYR A 51 1.10 -0.09 38.88
C TYR A 51 0.73 1.30 39.40
N LEU A 52 -0.55 1.44 39.74
CA LEU A 52 -1.13 2.65 40.33
C LEU A 52 -1.92 2.24 41.58
N ALA A 53 -1.68 2.91 42.70
CA ALA A 53 -2.42 2.70 43.95
C ALA A 53 -3.32 3.89 44.27
N THR A 54 -4.52 3.60 44.77
CA THR A 54 -5.43 4.60 45.35
C THR A 54 -5.87 4.17 46.74
N GLY A 55 -5.91 5.12 47.67
CA GLY A 55 -6.46 4.93 49.01
C GLY A 55 -7.71 5.78 49.20
N ASP A 56 -8.69 5.28 49.95
CA ASP A 56 -9.93 6.02 50.26
C ASP A 56 -10.04 6.38 51.76
N LYS A 57 -11.05 7.19 52.07
CA LYS A 57 -11.39 7.56 53.46
C LYS A 57 -11.89 6.38 54.28
N GLY A 58 -12.37 5.31 53.66
CA GLY A 58 -12.81 4.07 54.29
C GLY A 58 -11.69 3.06 54.58
N GLY A 59 -10.42 3.45 54.41
CA GLY A 59 -9.27 2.62 54.76
C GLY A 59 -8.92 1.51 53.77
N ARG A 60 -9.53 1.50 52.59
CA ARG A 60 -9.26 0.53 51.51
C ARG A 60 -8.14 1.03 50.60
N ILE A 61 -7.37 0.08 50.09
CA ILE A 61 -6.38 0.31 49.04
C ILE A 61 -6.79 -0.49 47.81
N VAL A 62 -6.89 0.21 46.68
CA VAL A 62 -7.16 -0.38 45.37
C VAL A 62 -5.92 -0.24 44.50
N LEU A 63 -5.49 -1.35 43.90
CA LEU A 63 -4.35 -1.42 43.01
C LEU A 63 -4.81 -1.65 41.58
N PHE A 64 -4.17 -0.95 40.64
CA PHE A 64 -4.36 -1.09 39.22
C PHE A 64 -3.06 -1.50 38.54
N GLU A 65 -3.14 -2.36 37.52
CA GLU A 65 -2.02 -2.85 36.71
C GLU A 65 -2.18 -2.37 35.26
N ARG A 66 -1.08 -2.01 34.61
CA ARG A 66 -1.07 -1.59 33.20
C ARG A 66 -1.41 -2.74 32.26
N ASN A 67 -2.23 -2.48 31.25
CA ASN A 67 -2.63 -3.49 30.28
C ASN A 67 -1.59 -3.61 29.14
N ALA A 68 -0.91 -4.76 29.02
CA ALA A 68 0.14 -4.99 28.02
C ALA A 68 -0.37 -5.46 26.64
N THR A 69 -1.64 -5.86 26.52
CA THR A 69 -2.16 -6.60 25.34
C THR A 69 -2.73 -5.72 24.22
N VAL A 70 -2.81 -4.40 24.40
CA VAL A 70 -3.31 -3.46 23.37
C VAL A 70 -2.15 -2.86 22.58
N SER A 71 -1.33 -3.71 21.97
CA SER A 71 -0.35 -3.33 20.94
C SER A 71 -0.89 -3.64 19.54
N GLY A 72 -2.18 -3.36 19.31
CA GLY A 72 -2.91 -3.67 18.09
C GLY A 72 -3.91 -2.58 17.70
N HIS A 73 -3.58 -1.86 16.62
CA HIS A 73 -4.50 -1.25 15.65
C HIS A 73 -5.40 -0.05 15.99
N ASN A 74 -5.32 0.59 17.16
CA ASN A 74 -5.99 1.88 17.39
C ASN A 74 -5.02 2.97 17.88
N ASP A 75 -5.16 4.17 17.29
CA ASP A 75 -4.33 5.39 17.39
C ASP A 75 -4.28 6.06 18.78
N LEU A 76 -4.42 5.28 19.85
CA LEU A 76 -4.23 5.70 21.24
C LEU A 76 -3.26 4.71 21.88
N VAL A 77 -1.96 4.97 21.78
CA VAL A 77 -0.99 4.37 22.72
C VAL A 77 -1.23 5.05 24.07
N GLY A 78 -2.34 4.73 24.72
CA GLY A 78 -2.70 5.20 26.04
C GLY A 78 -2.28 4.17 27.08
N CYS A 79 -1.70 4.63 28.20
CA CYS A 79 -1.58 3.81 29.40
C CYS A 79 -2.98 3.48 29.93
N GLU A 80 -3.58 2.40 29.43
CA GLU A 80 -4.79 1.84 30.04
C GLU A 80 -4.39 0.96 31.22
N TYR A 81 -5.07 1.16 32.34
CA TYR A 81 -4.91 0.36 33.53
C TYR A 81 -6.12 -0.58 33.67
N LYS A 82 -5.93 -1.71 34.32
CA LYS A 82 -6.97 -2.66 34.72
C LYS A 82 -6.94 -2.80 36.24
N PHE A 83 -8.08 -3.10 36.83
CA PHE A 83 -8.15 -3.45 38.25
C PHE A 83 -7.26 -4.67 38.51
N PHE A 84 -6.39 -4.57 39.53
CA PHE A 84 -5.47 -5.64 39.92
C PHE A 84 -5.96 -6.35 41.18
N THR A 85 -6.14 -5.61 42.28
CA THR A 85 -6.67 -6.14 43.55
C THR A 85 -7.12 -5.01 44.47
N GLU A 86 -7.98 -5.32 45.44
CA GLU A 86 -8.36 -4.42 46.53
C GLU A 86 -8.25 -5.14 47.87
N PHE A 87 -7.93 -4.40 48.93
CA PHE A 87 -7.91 -4.93 50.29
C PHE A 87 -8.11 -3.83 51.33
N GLN A 88 -8.64 -4.20 52.50
CA GLN A 88 -8.76 -3.31 53.66
C GLN A 88 -7.39 -3.13 54.31
N SER A 89 -6.91 -1.89 54.41
CA SER A 89 -5.62 -1.58 55.04
C SER A 89 -5.76 -1.16 56.50
N HIS A 90 -6.67 -0.23 56.79
CA HIS A 90 -6.92 0.29 58.13
C HIS A 90 -8.39 0.11 58.47
N GLU A 91 -8.67 -0.25 59.71
CA GLU A 91 -10.02 -0.32 60.26
C GLU A 91 -10.11 0.74 61.36
N PRO A 92 -11.32 1.19 61.74
CA PRO A 92 -11.48 2.11 62.86
C PRO A 92 -10.88 1.49 64.13
N GLU A 93 -9.90 2.18 64.71
CA GLU A 93 -9.17 1.72 65.90
C GLU A 93 -9.38 2.74 67.04
N PHE A 94 -9.51 2.28 68.29
CA PHE A 94 -9.62 3.17 69.45
C PHE A 94 -8.35 3.10 70.31
N ASP A 95 -7.64 4.22 70.43
CA ASP A 95 -6.47 4.31 71.32
C ASP A 95 -6.94 4.52 72.77
N CYS A 96 -7.02 3.42 73.52
CA CYS A 96 -7.43 3.43 74.92
C CYS A 96 -6.50 4.27 75.83
N LEU A 97 -5.22 4.43 75.48
CA LEU A 97 -4.26 5.17 76.31
C LEU A 97 -4.47 6.69 76.19
N LYS A 98 -4.85 7.16 75.00
CA LYS A 98 -5.10 8.57 74.72
C LYS A 98 -6.58 8.94 74.66
N SER A 99 -7.48 7.94 74.79
CA SER A 99 -8.94 8.10 74.65
C SER A 99 -9.32 8.80 73.35
N LEU A 100 -8.69 8.39 72.24
CA LEU A 100 -8.84 9.03 70.94
C LEU A 100 -9.18 7.97 69.88
N GLU A 101 -10.20 8.24 69.07
CA GLU A 101 -10.58 7.41 67.94
C GLU A 101 -9.63 7.68 66.76
N ILE A 102 -9.09 6.62 66.18
CA ILE A 102 -8.21 6.65 65.01
C ILE A 102 -9.08 6.25 63.81
N GLU A 103 -9.29 7.21 62.91
CA GLU A 103 -10.03 6.99 61.66
C GLU A 103 -9.33 5.95 60.76
N GLU A 104 -10.11 5.17 60.03
CA GLU A 104 -9.60 4.24 59.01
C GLU A 104 -9.01 4.94 57.78
N LYS A 105 -9.17 6.26 57.64
CA LYS A 105 -8.77 7.05 56.47
C LYS A 105 -7.31 6.86 56.08
N ILE A 106 -7.05 6.60 54.79
CA ILE A 106 -5.69 6.59 54.25
C ILE A 106 -5.21 8.02 54.00
N ASN A 107 -4.12 8.43 54.67
CA ASN A 107 -3.52 9.75 54.49
C ASN A 107 -2.47 9.77 53.36
N LYS A 108 -1.58 8.78 53.32
CA LYS A 108 -0.53 8.67 52.29
C LYS A 108 -0.24 7.21 51.94
N ILE A 109 0.14 7.00 50.68
CA ILE A 109 0.64 5.73 50.14
C ILE A 109 2.01 5.99 49.52
N LYS A 110 2.97 5.10 49.79
CA LYS A 110 4.25 5.11 49.07
C LYS A 110 4.68 3.71 48.67
N TRP A 111 5.04 3.57 47.39
CA TRP A 111 5.61 2.34 46.85
C TRP A 111 7.04 2.15 47.33
N CYS A 112 7.38 0.92 47.70
CA CYS A 112 8.74 0.50 48.02
C CYS A 112 9.33 -0.26 46.84
N ARG A 113 10.66 -0.23 46.69
CA ARG A 113 11.33 -0.94 45.60
C ARG A 113 11.08 -2.45 45.69
N ARG A 114 10.75 -3.05 44.54
CA ARG A 114 10.58 -4.50 44.40
C ARG A 114 11.92 -5.20 44.63
N GLN A 115 11.99 -6.07 45.63
CA GLN A 115 13.12 -6.98 45.84
C GLN A 115 12.88 -8.34 45.14
N ASN A 116 11.62 -8.79 45.08
CA ASN A 116 11.20 -10.07 44.50
C ASN A 116 9.99 -9.84 43.56
N SER A 117 9.34 -10.92 43.12
CA SER A 117 8.06 -10.85 42.39
C SER A 117 6.94 -10.17 43.19
N ALA A 118 7.06 -10.10 44.52
CA ALA A 118 6.11 -9.41 45.40
C ALA A 118 6.29 -7.89 45.36
N HIS A 119 5.17 -7.19 45.40
CA HIS A 119 5.09 -5.74 45.54
C HIS A 119 5.05 -5.34 47.01
N PHE A 120 5.67 -4.20 47.35
CA PHE A 120 5.69 -3.65 48.69
C PHE A 120 5.20 -2.21 48.68
N LEU A 121 4.27 -1.87 49.58
CA LEU A 121 3.78 -0.51 49.74
C LEU A 121 3.62 -0.17 51.22
N LEU A 122 3.89 1.08 51.56
CA LEU A 122 3.57 1.69 52.84
C LEU A 122 2.22 2.40 52.73
N SER A 123 1.37 2.22 53.73
CA SER A 123 0.17 3.00 53.93
C SER A 123 0.11 3.55 55.34
N THR A 124 -0.46 4.74 55.49
CA THR A 124 -0.66 5.36 56.80
C THR A 124 -2.09 5.84 56.97
N ASN A 125 -2.60 5.72 58.19
CA ASN A 125 -3.70 6.55 58.66
C ASN A 125 -3.12 7.68 59.53
N ASP A 126 -3.89 8.18 60.47
CA ASP A 126 -3.48 9.26 61.37
C ASP A 126 -2.37 8.89 62.36
N LYS A 127 -2.19 7.60 62.70
CA LYS A 127 -1.30 7.16 63.78
C LYS A 127 -0.47 5.93 63.47
N THR A 128 -1.00 5.02 62.68
CA THR A 128 -0.41 3.74 62.37
C THR A 128 0.13 3.72 60.95
N ILE A 129 1.27 3.04 60.80
CA ILE A 129 1.94 2.81 59.53
C ILE A 129 1.97 1.31 59.29
N LYS A 130 1.54 0.87 58.11
CA LYS A 130 1.54 -0.55 57.74
C LYS A 130 2.38 -0.77 56.48
N LEU A 131 3.26 -1.77 56.53
CA LEU A 131 4.01 -2.26 55.36
C LEU A 131 3.29 -3.48 54.80
N TRP A 132 2.76 -3.33 53.59
CA TRP A 132 2.04 -4.38 52.89
C TRP A 132 2.92 -5.15 51.93
N LYS A 133 2.70 -6.46 51.84
CA LYS A 133 3.28 -7.33 50.82
C LYS A 133 2.15 -7.88 49.95
N VAL A 134 2.15 -7.53 48.67
CA VAL A 134 1.17 -8.00 47.69
C VAL A 134 1.86 -8.97 46.73
N PHE A 135 1.33 -10.18 46.59
CA PHE A 135 1.94 -11.22 45.77
C PHE A 135 0.90 -12.20 45.22
N GLU A 136 1.20 -12.81 44.09
CA GLU A 136 0.39 -13.88 43.52
C GLU A 136 0.63 -15.19 44.27
N LYS A 137 -0.46 -15.80 44.75
CA LYS A 137 -0.46 -17.09 45.44
C LYS A 137 -1.20 -18.12 44.60
N THR A 138 -0.48 -19.16 44.17
CA THR A 138 -1.08 -20.35 43.55
C THR A 138 -1.77 -21.18 44.64
N LEU A 139 -3.10 -21.28 44.62
CA LEU A 139 -3.79 -22.19 45.53
C LEU A 139 -3.67 -23.65 45.07
N LYS A 140 -3.50 -24.52 46.05
CA LYS A 140 -3.58 -25.98 45.88
C LYS A 140 -4.77 -26.45 46.70
N VAL A 141 -5.88 -26.74 46.03
CA VAL A 141 -7.10 -27.23 46.69
C VAL A 141 -7.14 -28.75 46.55
N VAL A 142 -7.55 -29.43 47.62
CA VAL A 142 -7.80 -30.87 47.60
C VAL A 142 -9.14 -31.08 46.89
N ALA A 143 -9.12 -31.62 45.69
CA ALA A 143 -10.34 -32.04 45.02
C ALA A 143 -10.82 -33.34 45.68
N GLU A 144 -12.04 -33.29 46.23
CA GLU A 144 -12.83 -34.39 46.81
C GLU A 144 -12.40 -34.91 48.19
N GLY A 145 -13.00 -34.34 49.25
CA GLY A 145 -13.23 -35.03 50.52
C GLY A 145 -14.60 -35.71 50.46
N GLY A 146 -14.64 -37.02 50.27
CA GLY A 146 -15.89 -37.75 50.08
C GLY A 146 -16.71 -37.86 51.36
N LEU A 147 -17.77 -37.05 51.47
CA LEU A 147 -18.95 -37.27 52.31
C LEU A 147 -20.16 -36.62 51.60
N ASP A 148 -20.59 -37.22 50.49
CA ASP A 148 -21.94 -36.99 49.95
C ASP A 148 -22.90 -37.94 50.65
N ASN A 149 -23.93 -37.37 51.28
CA ASN A 149 -24.82 -38.02 52.26
C ASN A 149 -25.93 -38.89 51.66
N ASP A 150 -25.85 -39.31 50.40
CA ASP A 150 -26.89 -40.13 49.76
C ASP A 150 -26.27 -41.23 48.88
N VAL A 151 -26.31 -42.50 49.35
CA VAL A 151 -26.51 -43.78 48.61
C VAL A 151 -26.12 -44.99 49.50
N PRO A 152 -26.83 -46.15 49.44
CA PRO A 152 -26.84 -47.17 50.49
C PRO A 152 -25.64 -48.14 50.46
N MET A 153 -25.28 -48.66 51.65
CA MET A 153 -24.29 -49.72 51.86
C MET A 153 -24.62 -51.00 51.08
N ASN A 154 -23.79 -51.33 50.08
CA ASN A 154 -23.29 -52.69 49.82
C ASN A 154 -22.32 -52.71 48.63
N GLY A 155 -21.04 -52.96 48.91
CA GLY A 155 -20.00 -53.19 47.90
C GLY A 155 -18.67 -52.51 48.24
N THR A 156 -17.59 -53.30 48.30
CA THR A 156 -16.21 -52.92 48.66
C THR A 156 -15.77 -51.53 48.19
N GLN A 157 -15.55 -50.60 49.13
CA GLN A 157 -15.03 -49.27 48.85
C GLN A 157 -13.52 -49.32 48.56
N SER A 158 -13.12 -48.95 47.35
CA SER A 158 -11.70 -48.68 47.04
C SER A 158 -11.32 -47.32 47.64
N LEU A 159 -10.36 -47.31 48.57
CA LEU A 159 -9.72 -46.09 49.08
C LEU A 159 -9.19 -45.25 47.89
N ARG A 160 -9.77 -44.07 47.65
CA ARG A 160 -9.22 -43.07 46.71
C ARG A 160 -8.46 -42.01 47.51
N LEU A 161 -7.17 -41.85 47.20
CA LEU A 161 -6.34 -40.79 47.78
C LEU A 161 -6.75 -39.42 47.20
N PRO A 162 -6.86 -38.36 48.03
CA PRO A 162 -7.18 -37.03 47.56
C PRO A 162 -6.19 -36.54 46.51
N LYS A 163 -6.68 -36.06 45.37
CA LYS A 163 -5.84 -35.52 44.30
C LYS A 163 -5.73 -34.00 44.46
N LEU A 164 -4.50 -33.53 44.55
CA LEU A 164 -4.18 -32.11 44.60
C LEU A 164 -4.37 -31.51 43.19
N MET A 165 -5.38 -30.66 42.99
CA MET A 165 -5.54 -29.89 41.75
C MET A 165 -5.01 -28.47 41.94
N ARG A 166 -4.27 -27.97 40.94
CA ARG A 166 -3.81 -26.57 40.88
C ARG A 166 -4.95 -25.75 40.27
N GLN A 167 -5.45 -24.76 40.99
CA GLN A 167 -6.45 -23.82 40.51
C GLN A 167 -5.81 -22.43 40.32
N ASP A 168 -6.55 -21.48 39.75
CA ASP A 168 -6.09 -20.15 39.33
C ASP A 168 -5.30 -19.39 40.42
N THR A 169 -4.34 -18.58 39.96
CA THR A 169 -3.52 -17.69 40.79
C THR A 169 -4.38 -16.55 41.33
N ILE A 170 -4.46 -16.41 42.65
CA ILE A 170 -5.09 -15.25 43.30
C ILE A 170 -4.03 -14.30 43.81
N VAL A 171 -4.28 -13.00 43.70
CA VAL A 171 -3.46 -11.96 44.32
C VAL A 171 -3.83 -11.88 45.80
N ALA A 172 -2.85 -12.03 46.69
CA ALA A 172 -3.02 -11.91 48.13
C ALA A 172 -2.23 -10.70 48.65
N ALA A 173 -2.87 -9.86 49.46
CA ALA A 173 -2.23 -8.78 50.20
C ALA A 173 -2.15 -9.17 51.68
N VAL A 174 -0.96 -9.12 52.26
CA VAL A 174 -0.73 -9.45 53.68
C VAL A 174 0.06 -8.31 54.34
N PRO A 175 -0.34 -7.83 55.53
CA PRO A 175 0.46 -6.86 56.26
C PRO A 175 1.72 -7.56 56.74
N ARG A 176 2.88 -7.16 56.19
CA ARG A 176 4.18 -7.73 56.57
C ARG A 176 4.60 -7.21 57.94
N LYS A 177 4.35 -5.93 58.21
CA LYS A 177 4.64 -5.26 59.49
C LYS A 177 3.64 -4.16 59.76
N ILE A 178 3.37 -3.95 61.05
CA ILE A 178 2.63 -2.82 61.59
C ILE A 178 3.63 -2.11 62.51
N TYR A 179 3.88 -0.83 62.28
CA TYR A 179 4.82 -0.06 63.08
C TYR A 179 4.13 0.50 64.32
N GLY A 180 4.85 0.54 65.44
CA GLY A 180 4.34 1.04 66.71
C GLY A 180 3.92 2.52 66.64
N ASN A 181 3.01 2.92 67.52
CA ASN A 181 2.52 4.30 67.59
C ASN A 181 3.61 5.24 68.17
N ALA A 182 4.34 5.95 67.30
CA ALA A 182 5.39 6.90 67.71
C ALA A 182 4.98 8.37 67.58
N HIS A 183 3.81 8.67 66.99
CA HIS A 183 3.39 10.04 66.68
C HIS A 183 2.34 10.57 67.66
N ALA A 184 2.53 11.82 68.08
CA ALA A 184 1.61 12.50 68.99
C ALA A 184 0.45 13.16 68.23
N TYR A 185 0.70 13.60 66.99
CA TYR A 185 -0.27 14.25 66.08
C TYR A 185 -0.53 13.41 64.83
N HIS A 186 -1.37 13.90 63.91
CA HIS A 186 -1.72 13.16 62.70
C HIS A 186 -0.50 13.04 61.77
N ILE A 187 -0.24 11.85 61.25
CA ILE A 187 0.82 11.64 60.28
C ILE A 187 0.42 12.32 58.97
N ASN A 188 1.17 13.35 58.57
CA ASN A 188 0.88 14.15 57.39
C ASN A 188 1.72 13.73 56.16
N SER A 189 2.89 13.12 56.37
CA SER A 189 3.78 12.71 55.29
C SER A 189 4.61 11.47 55.64
N ILE A 190 4.87 10.67 54.61
CA ILE A 190 5.83 9.57 54.62
C ILE A 190 6.70 9.64 53.37
N SER A 191 7.98 9.29 53.53
CA SER A 191 8.91 9.27 52.40
C SER A 191 9.92 8.13 52.57
N VAL A 192 10.15 7.38 51.50
CA VAL A 192 11.09 6.26 51.46
C VAL A 192 12.47 6.79 51.12
N ASN A 193 13.49 6.32 51.84
CA ASN A 193 14.85 6.74 51.58
C ASN A 193 15.44 6.03 50.35
N SER A 194 16.42 6.65 49.70
CA SER A 194 17.13 6.10 48.54
C SER A 194 17.99 4.87 48.85
N ASP A 195 18.22 4.56 50.12
CA ASP A 195 18.92 3.35 50.59
C ASP A 195 18.05 2.09 50.60
N ASP A 196 16.73 2.23 50.39
CA ASP A 196 15.73 1.15 50.46
C ASP A 196 15.67 0.40 51.83
N GLU A 197 16.34 0.91 52.87
CA GLU A 197 16.39 0.33 54.23
C GLU A 197 15.63 1.18 55.26
N THR A 198 15.58 2.49 55.04
CA THR A 198 14.95 3.45 55.94
C THR A 198 13.83 4.24 55.28
N TYR A 199 12.91 4.76 56.09
CA TYR A 199 11.87 5.69 55.67
C TYR A 199 11.58 6.70 56.79
N LEU A 200 11.05 7.86 56.44
CA LEU A 200 10.64 8.88 57.40
C LEU A 200 9.12 8.94 57.49
N SER A 201 8.65 9.31 58.66
CA SER A 201 7.27 9.75 58.88
C SER A 201 7.28 11.07 59.65
N ALA A 202 6.45 12.01 59.24
CA ALA A 202 6.31 13.28 59.92
C ALA A 202 4.87 13.49 60.43
N ASP A 203 4.78 14.04 61.63
CA ASP A 203 3.58 14.69 62.12
C ASP A 203 3.81 16.20 62.20
N ASP A 204 2.86 16.91 62.81
CA ASP A 204 2.87 18.36 62.93
C ASP A 204 4.10 18.93 63.69
N LEU A 205 4.75 18.16 64.58
CA LEU A 205 5.87 18.66 65.39
C LEU A 205 7.15 17.82 65.28
N ARG A 206 7.07 16.60 64.74
CA ARG A 206 8.15 15.61 64.81
C ARG A 206 8.35 14.86 63.51
N ILE A 207 9.61 14.60 63.19
CA ILE A 207 10.02 13.69 62.13
C ILE A 207 10.74 12.50 62.75
N ASN A 208 10.21 11.31 62.47
CA ASN A 208 10.76 10.04 62.94
C ASN A 208 11.37 9.28 61.76
N LEU A 209 12.56 8.73 61.97
CA LEU A 209 13.27 7.84 61.08
C LEU A 209 13.04 6.39 61.49
N TRP A 210 12.61 5.57 60.53
CA TRP A 210 12.29 4.16 60.72
C TRP A 210 13.18 3.29 59.86
N ASN A 211 13.42 2.07 60.33
CA ASN A 211 14.03 1.01 59.52
C ASN A 211 12.94 0.02 59.11
N PHE A 212 12.89 -0.41 57.84
CA PHE A 212 11.92 -1.40 57.37
C PHE A 212 12.00 -2.73 58.16
N GLY A 213 13.17 -3.05 58.69
CA GLY A 213 13.52 -4.20 59.52
C GLY A 213 12.95 -4.17 60.95
N ILE A 214 12.62 -3.01 61.53
CA ILE A 214 12.30 -2.87 62.95
C ILE A 214 10.95 -2.16 63.10
N SER A 215 9.94 -2.82 63.71
CA SER A 215 8.59 -2.26 63.87
C SER A 215 8.37 -1.49 65.18
N GLU A 216 9.07 -1.88 66.25
CA GLU A 216 8.81 -1.39 67.61
C GLU A 216 9.57 -0.12 67.99
N GLN A 217 10.54 0.31 67.16
CA GLN A 217 11.45 1.41 67.48
C GLN A 217 11.58 2.37 66.31
N SER A 218 11.55 3.66 66.61
CA SER A 218 11.85 4.76 65.71
C SER A 218 12.85 5.72 66.35
N PHE A 219 13.60 6.41 65.50
CA PHE A 219 14.53 7.45 65.92
C PHE A 219 13.91 8.81 65.61
N ASN A 220 13.65 9.62 66.64
CA ASN A 220 13.24 10.99 66.41
C ASN A 220 14.47 11.81 65.95
N ILE A 221 14.38 12.42 64.76
CA ILE A 221 15.48 13.19 64.15
C ILE A 221 15.21 14.69 64.12
N VAL A 222 13.95 15.11 64.24
CA VAL A 222 13.53 16.52 64.37
C VAL A 222 12.38 16.57 65.36
N ASP A 223 12.49 17.42 66.39
CA ASP A 223 11.41 17.73 67.33
C ASP A 223 11.36 19.26 67.52
N ILE A 224 10.35 19.90 66.91
CA ILE A 224 10.14 21.35 67.03
C ILE A 224 9.19 21.70 68.19
N LYS A 225 8.84 20.72 69.03
CA LYS A 225 7.92 20.93 70.15
C LYS A 225 8.51 21.95 71.15
N PRO A 226 7.85 23.10 71.37
CA PRO A 226 8.30 24.07 72.36
C PRO A 226 8.11 23.54 73.79
N THR A 227 8.84 24.11 74.76
CA THR A 227 8.68 23.77 76.18
C THR A 227 7.29 24.14 76.71
N ASN A 228 6.71 25.23 76.20
CA ASN A 228 5.32 25.62 76.41
C ASN A 228 4.55 25.58 75.08
N MET A 229 3.42 24.88 75.03
CA MET A 229 2.62 24.74 73.80
C MET A 229 1.99 26.05 73.34
N GLU A 230 1.84 27.04 74.23
CA GLU A 230 1.36 28.39 73.87
C GLU A 230 2.38 29.17 73.01
N GLU A 231 3.66 28.79 73.04
CA GLU A 231 4.73 29.41 72.24
C GLU A 231 4.91 28.73 70.87
N LEU A 232 3.98 27.87 70.46
CA LEU A 232 4.05 27.18 69.17
C LEU A 232 3.86 28.18 68.03
N THR A 233 4.92 28.44 67.27
CA THR A 233 4.88 29.40 66.16
C THR A 233 4.85 28.75 64.78
N GLU A 234 5.36 27.54 64.61
CA GLU A 234 5.42 26.84 63.33
C GLU A 234 5.09 25.35 63.48
N VAL A 235 4.55 24.76 62.42
CA VAL A 235 4.14 23.35 62.33
C VAL A 235 4.73 22.77 61.05
N ILE A 236 5.15 21.50 61.10
CA ILE A 236 5.67 20.76 59.94
C ILE A 236 4.49 20.35 59.06
N THR A 237 4.51 20.73 57.77
CA THR A 237 3.40 20.45 56.85
C THR A 237 3.65 19.27 55.92
N ALA A 238 4.88 19.12 55.42
CA ALA A 238 5.31 17.98 54.60
C ALA A 238 6.82 17.73 54.75
N ALA A 239 7.24 16.47 54.67
CA ALA A 239 8.64 16.05 54.66
C ALA A 239 8.94 15.05 53.53
N GLU A 240 10.10 15.18 52.89
CA GLU A 240 10.52 14.28 51.81
C GLU A 240 12.04 14.04 51.78
N PHE A 241 12.44 12.80 51.47
CA PHE A 241 13.83 12.43 51.23
C PHE A 241 14.32 12.84 49.85
N HIS A 242 15.63 13.14 49.76
CA HIS A 242 16.27 13.35 48.48
C HIS A 242 16.33 12.05 47.66
N PRO A 243 15.93 12.05 46.37
CA PRO A 243 15.76 10.82 45.59
C PRO A 243 17.06 10.05 45.32
N GLN A 244 18.22 10.71 45.43
CA GLN A 244 19.54 10.13 45.18
C GLN A 244 20.49 10.10 46.39
N HIS A 245 20.21 10.90 47.43
CA HIS A 245 21.15 11.10 48.54
C HIS A 245 20.47 10.66 49.83
N CYS A 246 20.94 9.55 50.39
CA CYS A 246 20.28 8.93 51.55
C CYS A 246 20.40 9.72 52.85
N ASN A 247 21.27 10.73 52.88
CA ASN A 247 21.56 11.56 54.04
C ASN A 247 20.84 12.92 54.01
N LEU A 248 20.19 13.29 52.90
CA LEU A 248 19.51 14.58 52.74
C LEU A 248 18.00 14.39 52.74
N PHE A 249 17.30 15.23 53.50
CA PHE A 249 15.85 15.36 53.44
C PHE A 249 15.46 16.81 53.67
N MET A 250 14.25 17.18 53.26
CA MET A 250 13.69 18.49 53.55
C MET A 250 12.35 18.35 54.23
N TYR A 251 11.99 19.38 54.99
CA TYR A 251 10.63 19.56 55.48
C TYR A 251 10.19 21.01 55.32
N SER A 252 8.90 21.21 55.17
CA SER A 252 8.26 22.52 55.04
C SER A 252 7.48 22.85 56.30
N SER A 253 7.25 24.15 56.51
CA SER A 253 6.47 24.64 57.65
C SER A 253 5.27 25.46 57.24
N SER A 254 4.36 25.63 58.20
CA SER A 254 3.20 26.52 58.11
C SER A 254 3.54 28.01 57.95
N LYS A 255 4.80 28.41 58.17
CA LYS A 255 5.27 29.80 57.93
C LYS A 255 5.71 30.08 56.50
N GLY A 256 5.66 29.09 55.61
CA GLY A 256 6.09 29.26 54.22
C GLY A 256 7.58 29.11 53.98
N ASN A 257 8.32 28.53 54.93
CA ASN A 257 9.74 28.21 54.76
C ASN A 257 9.98 26.72 54.52
N ILE A 258 11.08 26.40 53.82
CA ILE A 258 11.54 25.03 53.58
C ILE A 258 12.91 24.88 54.21
N LYS A 259 13.09 23.84 55.02
CA LYS A 259 14.34 23.54 55.71
C LYS A 259 14.92 22.27 55.13
N LEU A 260 16.14 22.37 54.59
CA LEU A 260 16.92 21.22 54.11
C LEU A 260 17.87 20.78 55.22
N SER A 261 17.85 19.51 55.58
CA SER A 261 18.65 18.91 56.65
C SER A 261 19.61 17.85 56.10
N ASP A 262 20.84 17.81 56.63
CA ASP A 262 21.86 16.80 56.31
C ASP A 262 22.19 15.98 57.56
N MET A 263 21.82 14.69 57.54
CA MET A 263 22.04 13.76 58.65
C MET A 263 23.53 13.51 58.96
N ARG A 264 24.44 13.91 58.07
CA ARG A 264 25.89 13.84 58.33
C ARG A 264 26.39 15.01 59.18
N ALA A 265 25.72 16.16 59.14
CA ALA A 265 26.11 17.35 59.89
C ALA A 265 25.75 17.20 61.37
N ALA A 266 24.57 16.67 61.66
CA ALA A 266 24.12 16.34 63.00
C ALA A 266 23.15 15.15 62.96
N SER A 267 23.27 14.22 63.91
CA SER A 267 22.36 13.08 64.04
C SER A 267 20.95 13.50 64.46
N LEU A 268 20.86 14.53 65.30
CA LEU A 268 19.65 15.28 65.60
C LEU A 268 19.67 16.51 64.68
N CYS A 269 18.77 16.56 63.71
CA CYS A 269 18.72 17.59 62.67
C CYS A 269 18.04 18.87 63.17
N ASP A 270 18.37 19.30 64.39
CA ASP A 270 17.77 20.47 65.05
C ASP A 270 18.20 21.78 64.36
N GLN A 271 19.36 21.77 63.70
CA GLN A 271 19.83 22.84 62.82
C GLN A 271 19.61 22.44 61.36
N HIS A 272 19.09 23.38 60.55
CA HIS A 272 18.94 23.19 59.11
C HIS A 272 20.27 23.49 58.41
N ALA A 273 20.56 22.74 57.34
CA ALA A 273 21.72 23.00 56.48
C ALA A 273 21.47 24.21 55.56
N LYS A 274 20.24 24.34 55.03
CA LYS A 274 19.79 25.48 54.23
C LYS A 274 18.34 25.82 54.56
N LEU A 275 18.01 27.11 54.49
CA LEU A 275 16.66 27.65 54.67
C LEU A 275 16.23 28.37 53.40
N TYR A 276 15.13 27.94 52.80
CA TYR A 276 14.51 28.63 51.65
C TYR A 276 13.33 29.43 52.16
N GLU A 277 13.43 30.74 52.07
CA GLU A 277 12.41 31.69 52.52
C GLU A 277 12.33 32.84 51.53
N ASP A 278 11.10 33.23 51.19
CA ASP A 278 10.82 34.35 50.31
C ASP A 278 10.46 35.57 51.17
N ALA A 279 11.32 36.59 51.18
CA ALA A 279 11.14 37.76 52.03
C ALA A 279 10.01 38.65 51.49
N GLU A 280 8.80 38.49 52.05
CA GLU A 280 7.68 39.38 51.72
C GLU A 280 7.85 40.78 52.30
N ASP A 281 7.46 41.80 51.52
CA ASP A 281 7.43 43.19 51.95
C ASP A 281 6.48 43.37 53.15
N PRO A 282 6.90 44.03 54.25
CA PRO A 282 6.04 44.25 55.41
C PRO A 282 4.74 45.00 55.11
N SER A 283 4.70 45.78 54.03
CA SER A 283 3.51 46.52 53.59
C SER A 283 2.42 45.65 52.96
N THR A 284 2.74 44.43 52.52
CA THR A 284 1.77 43.50 51.89
C THR A 284 1.21 42.46 52.86
N LYS A 285 1.65 42.46 54.12
CA LYS A 285 1.18 41.53 55.16
C LYS A 285 -0.26 41.86 55.57
N SER A 286 -1.15 40.93 55.29
CA SER A 286 -2.55 40.91 55.74
C SER A 286 -2.71 39.92 56.90
N PHE A 287 -3.85 39.94 57.61
CA PHE A 287 -4.17 38.93 58.63
C PHE A 287 -4.06 37.49 58.07
N PHE A 288 -4.47 37.29 56.81
CA PHE A 288 -4.45 35.98 56.16
C PHE A 288 -3.07 35.58 55.62
N SER A 289 -2.07 36.47 55.63
CA SER A 289 -0.75 36.22 55.02
C SER A 289 -0.04 35.00 55.63
N GLU A 290 -0.12 34.80 56.95
CA GLU A 290 0.48 33.62 57.59
C GLU A 290 -0.27 32.32 57.24
N ILE A 291 -1.59 32.39 57.06
CA ILE A 291 -2.41 31.22 56.72
C ILE A 291 -2.13 30.77 55.29
N ILE A 292 -2.11 31.71 54.33
CA ILE A 292 -1.90 31.40 52.91
C ILE A 292 -0.44 31.09 52.57
N ALA A 293 0.51 31.53 53.39
CA ALA A 293 1.93 31.18 53.26
C ALA A 293 2.23 29.72 53.64
N SER A 294 1.31 29.05 54.35
CA SER A 294 1.45 27.65 54.70
C SER A 294 1.63 26.77 53.47
N ILE A 295 2.73 26.02 53.42
CA ILE A 295 3.05 25.13 52.30
C ILE A 295 2.23 23.85 52.42
N SER A 296 1.45 23.53 51.39
CA SER A 296 0.58 22.34 51.37
C SER A 296 1.34 21.06 51.06
N ASP A 297 2.28 21.11 50.12
CA ASP A 297 3.10 19.97 49.70
C ASP A 297 4.44 20.43 49.11
N VAL A 298 5.43 19.56 49.21
CA VAL A 298 6.79 19.79 48.72
C VAL A 298 7.33 18.55 48.03
N LYS A 299 7.97 18.75 46.87
CA LYS A 299 8.59 17.68 46.08
C LYS A 299 9.99 17.96 45.60
N PHE A 300 10.87 16.96 45.65
CA PHE A 300 12.11 16.97 44.87
C PHE A 300 11.85 16.65 43.40
N SER A 301 12.57 17.32 42.52
CA SER A 301 12.75 16.86 41.14
C SER A 301 13.45 15.49 41.11
N LYS A 302 13.24 14.71 40.06
CA LYS A 302 13.82 13.36 39.92
C LYS A 302 15.36 13.35 39.96
N ASP A 303 16.00 14.39 39.43
CA ASP A 303 17.45 14.58 39.48
C ASP A 303 17.93 15.12 40.84
N GLY A 304 16.99 15.49 41.73
CA GLY A 304 17.26 16.03 43.05
C GLY A 304 17.70 17.49 43.06
N ARG A 305 17.82 18.17 41.90
CA ARG A 305 18.36 19.55 41.83
C ARG A 305 17.35 20.62 42.26
N TYR A 306 16.10 20.48 41.84
CA TYR A 306 15.04 21.46 42.10
C TYR A 306 14.07 20.97 43.17
N ILE A 307 13.49 21.93 43.89
CA ILE A 307 12.43 21.74 44.89
C ILE A 307 11.16 22.43 44.36
N LEU A 308 10.05 21.73 44.35
CA LEU A 308 8.73 22.26 44.07
C LEU A 308 7.99 22.45 45.39
N ALA A 309 7.43 23.64 45.61
CA ALA A 309 6.64 23.94 46.80
C ALA A 309 5.33 24.62 46.40
N ARG A 310 4.23 24.13 46.95
CA ARG A 310 2.89 24.69 46.74
C ARG A 310 2.46 25.42 48.01
N ASP A 311 2.26 26.73 47.91
CA ASP A 311 1.47 27.46 48.91
C ASP A 311 0.04 27.64 48.38
N TYR A 312 -0.85 28.29 49.15
CA TYR A 312 -2.26 28.38 48.77
C TYR A 312 -2.45 29.13 47.43
N LEU A 313 -1.75 30.25 47.25
CA LEU A 313 -1.94 31.11 46.07
C LEU A 313 -1.04 30.76 44.89
N THR A 314 0.15 30.23 45.14
CA THR A 314 1.26 30.13 44.20
C THR A 314 1.93 28.76 44.23
N LEU A 315 2.68 28.46 43.16
CA LEU A 315 3.54 27.30 43.03
C LEU A 315 4.97 27.82 42.77
N LYS A 316 5.91 27.51 43.66
CA LYS A 316 7.28 28.01 43.64
C LYS A 316 8.27 26.88 43.30
N ILE A 317 9.19 27.14 42.38
CA ILE A 317 10.30 26.24 42.04
C ILE A 317 11.60 26.85 42.57
N TRP A 318 12.32 26.11 43.41
CA TRP A 318 13.60 26.49 44.00
C TRP A 318 14.73 25.63 43.42
N ASP A 319 15.93 26.19 43.25
CA ASP A 319 17.15 25.40 43.00
C ASP A 319 17.84 25.20 44.36
N ILE A 320 18.27 23.98 44.67
CA ILE A 320 18.95 23.67 45.94
C ILE A 320 20.21 24.54 46.14
N ASN A 321 20.80 25.04 45.07
CA ASN A 321 21.97 25.91 45.14
C ASN A 321 21.62 27.40 45.29
N MET A 322 20.34 27.78 45.24
CA MET A 322 19.86 29.16 45.37
C MET A 322 18.74 29.22 46.44
N ASP A 323 19.11 29.61 47.64
CA ASP A 323 18.24 29.71 48.83
C ASP A 323 17.57 31.07 49.01
N ASN A 324 18.16 32.14 48.48
CA ASN A 324 17.66 33.52 48.68
C ASN A 324 16.34 33.84 47.95
N LYS A 325 15.98 33.11 46.89
CA LYS A 325 14.74 33.36 46.11
C LYS A 325 14.36 32.17 45.23
N PRO A 326 13.07 31.99 44.90
CA PRO A 326 12.65 30.97 43.94
C PRO A 326 13.15 31.31 42.53
N VAL A 327 13.39 30.25 41.73
CA VAL A 327 13.75 30.33 40.31
C VAL A 327 12.55 30.81 39.50
N THR A 328 11.38 30.24 39.77
CA THR A 328 10.10 30.62 39.16
C THR A 328 8.97 30.57 40.19
N THR A 329 8.08 31.57 40.13
CA THR A 329 6.85 31.64 40.94
C THR A 329 5.66 31.72 39.99
N ILE A 330 4.74 30.77 40.12
CA ILE A 330 3.56 30.64 39.26
C ILE A 330 2.32 30.94 40.10
N ASN A 331 1.51 31.90 39.67
CA ASN A 331 0.30 32.31 40.39
C ASN A 331 -0.90 31.47 39.96
N ILE A 332 -1.52 30.75 40.89
CA ILE A 332 -2.62 29.80 40.60
C ILE A 332 -3.95 30.35 41.09
N HIS A 333 -4.04 30.69 42.37
CA HIS A 333 -5.27 31.16 43.02
C HIS A 333 -5.29 32.66 43.31
N GLU A 334 -4.47 33.45 42.60
CA GLU A 334 -4.38 34.91 42.80
C GLU A 334 -5.75 35.61 42.68
N GLN A 335 -6.65 35.06 41.85
CA GLN A 335 -8.02 35.55 41.66
C GLN A 335 -8.88 35.41 42.92
N LEU A 336 -8.58 34.45 43.80
CA LEU A 336 -9.28 34.20 45.05
C LEU A 336 -8.85 35.13 46.18
N ARG A 337 -7.82 35.97 45.98
CA ARG A 337 -7.30 36.88 47.00
C ARG A 337 -8.35 37.83 47.59
N ASN A 338 -9.34 38.22 46.78
CA ASN A 338 -10.45 39.08 47.21
C ASN A 338 -11.54 38.32 47.99
N ARG A 339 -11.52 36.98 48.01
CA ARG A 339 -12.50 36.10 48.67
C ARG A 339 -11.92 35.29 49.83
N LEU A 340 -10.76 35.70 50.36
CA LEU A 340 -10.11 35.00 51.48
C LEU A 340 -10.99 34.93 52.73
N CYS A 341 -11.83 35.94 52.99
CA CYS A 341 -12.80 35.90 54.09
C CYS A 341 -13.83 34.78 53.90
N ASP A 342 -14.46 34.69 52.71
CA ASP A 342 -15.45 33.66 52.39
C ASP A 342 -14.86 32.25 52.44
N LEU A 343 -13.59 32.11 52.03
CA LEU A 343 -12.85 30.85 52.06
C LEU A 343 -12.49 30.42 53.50
N TYR A 344 -12.26 31.38 54.39
CA TYR A 344 -12.00 31.13 55.80
C TYR A 344 -13.28 30.68 56.53
N GLU A 345 -14.43 31.29 56.23
CA GLU A 345 -15.71 30.87 56.83
C GLU A 345 -16.16 29.46 56.42
N ASN A 346 -15.75 28.98 55.24
CA ASN A 346 -16.09 27.65 54.72
C ASN A 346 -14.96 26.61 54.92
N ASP A 347 -13.93 26.91 55.71
CA ASP A 347 -12.73 26.08 55.93
C ASP A 347 -11.94 25.72 54.65
N CYS A 348 -12.32 26.24 53.49
CA CYS A 348 -11.71 25.94 52.19
C CYS A 348 -10.30 26.53 52.09
N ILE A 349 -9.99 27.58 52.87
CA ILE A 349 -8.63 28.15 52.95
C ILE A 349 -7.59 27.15 53.50
N PHE A 350 -8.03 26.09 54.18
CA PHE A 350 -7.16 25.04 54.74
C PHE A 350 -7.00 23.82 53.80
N ASP A 351 -7.56 23.88 52.59
CA ASP A 351 -7.40 22.82 51.60
C ASP A 351 -5.94 22.67 51.16
N LYS A 352 -5.41 21.45 51.27
CA LYS A 352 -4.02 21.12 50.92
C LYS A 352 -3.95 20.53 49.51
N PHE A 353 -3.55 21.37 48.54
CA PHE A 353 -3.33 20.94 47.16
C PHE A 353 -1.95 20.29 47.01
N GLU A 354 -1.91 19.06 46.50
CA GLU A 354 -0.65 18.38 46.17
C GLU A 354 0.00 18.96 44.91
N CYS A 355 1.31 18.75 44.79
CA CYS A 355 2.07 19.11 43.59
C CYS A 355 3.05 18.01 43.21
N THR A 356 3.30 17.82 41.91
CA THR A 356 4.22 16.78 41.42
C THR A 356 5.01 17.25 40.20
N PHE A 357 6.23 16.74 40.04
CA PHE A 357 7.00 16.88 38.81
C PHE A 357 6.59 15.83 37.78
N SER A 358 6.65 16.21 36.50
CA SER A 358 6.63 15.27 35.38
C SER A 358 7.83 14.31 35.42
N GLY A 359 7.68 13.13 34.79
CA GLY A 359 8.74 12.11 34.72
C GLY A 359 10.06 12.60 34.10
N ASP A 360 9.99 13.61 33.22
CA ASP A 360 11.11 14.26 32.53
C ASP A 360 11.61 15.53 33.26
N GLY A 361 10.92 15.97 34.32
CA GLY A 361 11.26 17.16 35.11
C GLY A 361 10.98 18.51 34.45
N LYS A 362 10.36 18.54 33.26
CA LYS A 362 10.10 19.77 32.49
C LYS A 362 8.76 20.42 32.82
N SER A 363 7.75 19.64 33.16
CA SER A 363 6.44 20.14 33.55
C SER A 363 6.14 19.84 35.02
N VAL A 364 5.25 20.63 35.61
CA VAL A 364 4.76 20.51 36.99
C VAL A 364 3.23 20.47 37.00
N LEU A 365 2.66 19.67 37.90
CA LEU A 365 1.22 19.42 38.03
C LEU A 365 0.72 19.86 39.41
N THR A 366 -0.45 20.51 39.47
CA THR A 366 -1.16 20.79 40.72
C THR A 366 -2.66 20.97 40.50
N GLY A 367 -3.46 20.66 41.53
CA GLY A 367 -4.91 20.74 41.50
C GLY A 367 -5.49 22.12 41.85
N SER A 368 -6.78 22.29 41.58
CA SER A 368 -7.56 23.50 41.84
C SER A 368 -9.03 23.16 42.18
N TYR A 369 -9.84 24.20 42.38
CA TYR A 369 -11.30 24.10 42.51
C TYR A 369 -11.98 23.83 41.15
N ASN A 370 -13.30 23.64 41.13
CA ASN A 370 -14.10 23.27 39.95
C ASN A 370 -13.73 21.93 39.26
N ASN A 371 -13.06 21.02 39.98
CA ASN A 371 -12.41 19.83 39.41
C ASN A 371 -11.40 20.18 38.30
N ASP A 372 -10.76 21.35 38.40
CA ASP A 372 -9.69 21.74 37.49
C ASP A 372 -8.31 21.34 38.03
N PHE A 373 -7.40 20.98 37.14
CA PHE A 373 -5.98 20.84 37.44
C PHE A 373 -5.14 21.53 36.36
N HIS A 374 -3.99 22.02 36.79
CA HIS A 374 -3.08 22.80 35.95
C HIS A 374 -1.77 22.04 35.75
N ILE A 375 -1.33 22.00 34.49
CA ILE A 375 0.01 21.55 34.11
C ILE A 375 0.78 22.75 33.57
N TYR A 376 1.82 23.16 34.30
CA TYR A 376 2.70 24.24 33.90
C TYR A 376 4.02 23.70 33.36
N ASP A 377 4.63 24.43 32.43
CA ASP A 377 6.04 24.24 32.07
C ASP A 377 6.95 24.86 33.14
N PHE A 378 8.20 24.41 33.22
CA PHE A 378 9.19 24.86 34.22
C PHE A 378 9.36 26.39 34.22
N GLU A 379 9.26 27.03 33.05
CA GLU A 379 9.37 28.50 32.89
C GLU A 379 8.08 29.27 33.23
N GLY A 380 6.97 28.59 33.53
CA GLY A 380 5.68 29.21 33.85
C GLY A 380 4.98 29.89 32.66
N LYS A 381 5.45 29.69 31.42
CA LYS A 381 4.93 30.37 30.21
C LYS A 381 3.71 29.69 29.59
N SER A 382 3.60 28.37 29.74
CA SER A 382 2.45 27.60 29.25
C SER A 382 1.67 27.00 30.42
N ASP A 383 0.38 27.32 30.48
CA ASP A 383 -0.60 26.73 31.38
C ASP A 383 -1.55 25.86 30.55
N VAL A 384 -1.63 24.57 30.90
CA VAL A 384 -2.65 23.66 30.39
C VAL A 384 -3.60 23.35 31.53
N THR A 385 -4.78 23.97 31.49
CA THR A 385 -5.88 23.70 32.42
C THR A 385 -6.80 22.61 31.86
N LEU A 386 -7.07 21.57 32.65
CA LEU A 386 -7.95 20.46 32.31
C LEU A 386 -8.96 20.23 33.43
N GLN A 387 -10.19 19.86 33.05
CA GLN A 387 -11.29 19.61 33.97
C GLN A 387 -11.62 18.11 34.05
N ALA A 388 -11.64 17.57 35.27
CA ALA A 388 -11.97 16.17 35.56
C ALA A 388 -13.46 16.01 35.92
N ASP A 389 -14.35 16.09 34.92
CA ASP A 389 -15.80 15.94 35.09
C ASP A 389 -16.39 14.87 34.15
N LYS A 390 -17.60 14.37 34.48
CA LYS A 390 -18.31 13.33 33.69
C LYS A 390 -18.59 13.74 32.23
N SER A 391 -18.52 15.02 31.88
CA SER A 391 -18.63 15.54 30.51
C SER A 391 -17.52 15.03 29.58
N ALA A 392 -16.33 14.74 30.12
CA ALA A 392 -15.20 14.16 29.39
C ALA A 392 -15.56 12.80 28.75
N PHE A 393 -16.49 12.04 29.35
CA PHE A 393 -16.97 10.76 28.81
C PHE A 393 -17.87 10.91 27.58
N ARG A 394 -18.71 11.96 27.51
CA ARG A 394 -19.64 12.18 26.37
C ARG A 394 -18.90 12.48 25.07
N ALA A 395 -17.72 13.09 25.16
CA ALA A 395 -16.86 13.38 24.01
C ALA A 395 -16.29 12.12 23.33
N ARG A 396 -16.23 10.96 24.01
CA ARG A 396 -15.75 9.69 23.45
C ARG A 396 -16.88 8.86 22.81
N ARG A 397 -18.14 9.00 23.26
CA ARG A 397 -19.29 8.17 22.82
C ARG A 397 -19.96 8.68 21.54
N LEU A 398 -19.96 9.99 21.30
CA LEU A 398 -20.34 10.56 20.00
C LEU A 398 -19.06 10.78 19.21
N GLY A 399 -18.82 9.98 18.17
CA GLY A 399 -17.73 10.15 17.19
C GLY A 399 -17.87 11.43 16.37
N SER A 400 -17.94 12.59 17.02
CA SER A 400 -18.02 13.89 16.39
C SER A 400 -16.63 14.42 16.10
N SER A 401 -16.33 14.43 14.81
CA SER A 401 -15.29 15.23 14.18
C SER A 401 -15.32 16.67 14.72
N LYS A 402 -14.17 17.15 15.20
CA LYS A 402 -13.87 18.56 15.51
C LYS A 402 -14.77 19.22 16.57
N SER A 403 -14.53 18.89 17.85
CA SER A 403 -14.65 19.93 18.89
C SER A 403 -13.26 20.50 19.14
N ARG A 404 -13.06 21.74 18.72
CA ARG A 404 -11.86 22.54 18.98
C ARG A 404 -11.80 22.79 20.48
N MET A 405 -11.00 22.00 21.20
CA MET A 405 -10.66 22.28 22.60
C MET A 405 -10.02 23.67 22.61
N THR A 406 -10.71 24.64 23.19
CA THR A 406 -10.36 26.05 23.05
C THR A 406 -9.12 26.33 23.87
N ARG A 407 -7.99 26.52 23.19
CA ARG A 407 -6.86 27.29 23.71
C ARG A 407 -7.37 28.71 23.97
N LYS A 408 -7.88 28.97 25.18
CA LYS A 408 -8.17 30.33 25.64
C LYS A 408 -6.83 30.99 25.99
N SER A 409 -6.07 31.33 24.96
CA SER A 409 -5.04 32.37 25.08
C SER A 409 -5.77 33.70 25.04
N GLY A 410 -5.86 34.34 26.20
CA GLY A 410 -6.53 35.62 26.35
C GLY A 410 -7.27 35.68 27.68
N ARG A 411 -6.74 36.51 28.56
CA ARG A 411 -7.37 37.10 29.75
C ARG A 411 -8.88 37.29 29.50
N SER A 412 -9.68 36.31 29.87
CA SER A 412 -11.13 36.38 29.75
C SER A 412 -11.71 36.52 31.14
N ASP A 413 -12.18 37.73 31.44
CA ASP A 413 -13.20 38.00 32.45
C ASP A 413 -14.39 37.08 32.18
N PHE A 414 -14.38 35.88 32.75
CA PHE A 414 -15.60 35.14 33.05
C PHE A 414 -15.91 35.46 34.51
N GLY A 415 -17.13 35.94 34.73
CA GLY A 415 -17.60 36.46 36.02
C GLY A 415 -17.13 35.58 37.17
N THR A 416 -16.44 36.22 38.10
CA THR A 416 -15.94 35.72 39.38
C THR A 416 -16.97 34.98 40.23
N ASP A 417 -18.23 34.84 39.81
CA ASP A 417 -19.36 34.62 40.71
C ASP A 417 -19.79 33.16 40.93
N TYR A 418 -19.19 32.17 40.26
CA TYR A 418 -19.49 30.75 40.52
C TYR A 418 -18.23 29.86 40.49
N VAL A 419 -17.47 29.85 41.60
CA VAL A 419 -16.51 28.79 41.91
C VAL A 419 -17.19 27.81 42.87
N ASP A 420 -17.27 26.54 42.50
CA ASP A 420 -17.84 25.47 43.32
C ASP A 420 -16.75 24.87 44.21
N PHE A 421 -16.70 25.31 45.47
CA PHE A 421 -15.69 24.87 46.44
C PHE A 421 -15.84 23.40 46.88
N ASN A 422 -16.98 22.76 46.60
CA ASN A 422 -17.18 21.33 46.88
C ASN A 422 -16.51 20.44 45.82
N LYS A 423 -16.24 20.98 44.62
CA LYS A 423 -15.53 20.30 43.55
C LYS A 423 -14.06 20.70 43.58
N LYS A 424 -13.20 19.82 44.07
CA LYS A 424 -11.77 20.09 44.22
C LYS A 424 -10.92 18.88 43.91
N ILE A 425 -9.79 19.11 43.27
CA ILE A 425 -8.74 18.13 43.06
C ILE A 425 -7.64 18.40 44.07
N LEU A 426 -7.58 17.57 45.11
CA LEU A 426 -6.52 17.66 46.14
C LEU A 426 -5.38 16.69 45.87
N HIS A 427 -5.69 15.50 45.34
CA HIS A 427 -4.73 14.41 45.17
C HIS A 427 -4.48 14.10 43.69
N SER A 428 -3.21 14.09 43.29
CA SER A 428 -2.81 13.80 41.92
C SER A 428 -1.40 13.22 41.86
N SER A 429 -1.15 12.36 40.88
CA SER A 429 0.16 11.75 40.66
C SER A 429 0.52 11.78 39.18
N PHE A 430 1.80 12.01 38.90
CA PHE A 430 2.36 12.03 37.55
C PHE A 430 3.10 10.73 37.27
N HIS A 431 2.93 10.16 36.09
CA HIS A 431 3.62 8.94 35.71
C HIS A 431 5.15 9.17 35.59
N PRO A 432 6.00 8.28 36.13
CA PRO A 432 7.44 8.52 36.28
C PRO A 432 8.25 8.56 34.96
N HIS A 433 7.67 8.05 33.87
CA HIS A 433 8.36 7.88 32.57
C HIS A 433 7.57 8.36 31.34
N GLU A 434 6.28 8.66 31.49
CA GLU A 434 5.39 8.99 30.37
C GLU A 434 4.56 10.20 30.75
N ASN A 435 4.08 10.95 29.77
CA ASN A 435 3.22 12.12 30.00
C ASN A 435 1.77 11.68 30.24
N THR A 436 1.57 10.97 31.35
CA THR A 436 0.29 10.48 31.83
C THR A 436 0.09 10.95 33.27
N VAL A 437 -1.09 11.44 33.61
CA VAL A 437 -1.44 11.92 34.95
C VAL A 437 -2.67 11.20 35.47
N ALA A 438 -2.64 10.85 36.76
CA ALA A 438 -3.75 10.28 37.49
C ALA A 438 -4.26 11.31 38.49
N VAL A 439 -5.56 11.57 38.47
CA VAL A 439 -6.19 12.65 39.22
C VAL A 439 -7.42 12.13 39.94
N ALA A 440 -7.51 12.34 41.25
CA ALA A 440 -8.69 11.97 42.02
C ALA A 440 -9.67 13.15 42.10
N ALA A 441 -10.90 12.92 41.67
CA ALA A 441 -12.02 13.82 41.90
C ALA A 441 -13.14 13.05 42.61
N THR A 442 -13.33 13.38 43.89
CA THR A 442 -14.25 12.69 44.82
C THR A 442 -14.01 11.18 44.90
N ASN A 443 -14.91 10.36 44.36
CA ASN A 443 -14.82 8.89 44.33
C ASN A 443 -14.34 8.35 42.98
N ASN A 444 -13.98 9.22 42.04
CA ASN A 444 -13.56 8.83 40.69
C ASN A 444 -12.07 9.13 40.48
N LEU A 445 -11.36 8.17 39.91
CA LEU A 445 -9.98 8.30 39.46
C LEU A 445 -9.98 8.55 37.95
N PHE A 446 -9.51 9.72 37.52
CA PHE A 446 -9.36 10.10 36.11
C PHE A 446 -7.91 9.95 35.67
N ILE A 447 -7.71 9.40 34.47
CA ILE A 447 -6.40 9.27 33.82
C ILE A 447 -6.40 10.09 32.54
N PHE A 448 -5.44 11.01 32.43
CA PHE A 448 -5.19 11.80 31.23
C PHE A 448 -3.82 11.46 30.66
N ALA A 449 -3.72 11.33 29.34
CA ALA A 449 -2.48 11.04 28.64
C ALA A 449 -2.24 12.06 27.53
N MET A 450 -0.99 12.47 27.37
CA MET A 450 -0.57 13.31 26.26
C MET A 450 -0.51 12.49 24.98
N ALA A 451 -1.21 12.93 23.94
CA ALA A 451 -1.08 12.29 22.63
C ALA A 451 0.34 12.52 22.10
N LYS A 452 1.09 11.45 21.80
CA LYS A 452 2.30 11.55 20.98
C LYS A 452 1.92 12.25 19.66
N LEU A 453 2.78 13.15 19.17
CA LEU A 453 2.60 13.84 17.89
C LEU A 453 2.10 12.85 16.83
N ASP A 454 1.05 13.20 16.09
CA ASP A 454 0.44 12.40 15.02
C ASP A 454 1.50 12.06 13.94
N THR A 455 2.26 10.98 14.14
CA THR A 455 3.16 10.42 13.13
C THR A 455 2.38 9.96 11.90
N SER A 456 1.07 9.73 12.05
CA SER A 456 0.15 9.41 10.94
C SER A 456 0.05 10.54 9.92
N ASN A 457 -0.06 11.80 10.35
CA ASN A 457 -0.14 12.94 9.43
C ASN A 457 1.19 13.18 8.69
N GLN A 458 2.33 12.99 9.37
CA GLN A 458 3.64 13.08 8.73
C GLN A 458 3.90 11.91 7.76
N GLN A 459 3.51 10.68 8.13
CA GLN A 459 3.58 9.52 7.24
C GLN A 459 2.65 9.68 6.04
N ALA A 460 1.44 10.19 6.24
CA ALA A 460 0.50 10.49 5.15
C ALA A 460 1.07 11.55 4.21
N LEU A 461 1.61 12.65 4.75
CA LEU A 461 2.28 13.69 3.96
C LEU A 461 3.46 13.12 3.16
N LEU A 462 4.33 12.33 3.80
CA LEU A 462 5.47 11.70 3.13
C LEU A 462 5.02 10.76 2.01
N LYS A 463 3.99 9.93 2.24
CA LYS A 463 3.40 9.06 1.21
C LYS A 463 2.86 9.88 0.03
N THR A 464 2.12 10.95 0.30
CA THR A 464 1.59 11.84 -0.76
C THR A 464 2.70 12.51 -1.55
N VAL A 465 3.76 12.99 -0.88
CA VAL A 465 4.92 13.61 -1.55
C VAL A 465 5.66 12.59 -2.42
N ILE A 466 5.94 11.39 -1.91
CA ILE A 466 6.62 10.34 -2.67
C ILE A 466 5.79 9.93 -3.88
N LEU A 467 4.47 9.71 -3.72
CA LEU A 467 3.60 9.38 -4.85
C LEU A 467 3.54 10.51 -5.89
N GLY A 468 3.52 11.78 -5.44
CA GLY A 468 3.60 12.94 -6.33
C GLY A 468 4.92 12.99 -7.13
N LEU A 469 6.04 12.69 -6.47
CA LEU A 469 7.35 12.59 -7.13
C LEU A 469 7.42 11.41 -8.12
N ILE A 470 6.86 10.25 -7.76
CA ILE A 470 6.78 9.07 -8.65
C ILE A 470 5.94 9.40 -9.88
N ALA A 471 4.78 10.04 -9.72
CA ALA A 471 3.95 10.46 -10.84
C ALA A 471 4.68 11.46 -11.74
N GLY A 472 5.40 12.43 -11.16
CA GLY A 472 6.25 13.36 -11.91
C GLY A 472 7.40 12.67 -12.65
N ALA A 473 8.07 11.70 -12.03
CA ALA A 473 9.13 10.91 -12.64
C ALA A 473 8.60 10.05 -13.80
N ALA A 474 7.45 9.37 -13.61
CA ALA A 474 6.81 8.56 -14.64
C ALA A 474 6.34 9.40 -15.84
N PHE A 475 5.83 10.61 -15.60
CA PHE A 475 5.45 11.54 -16.66
C PHE A 475 6.68 12.06 -17.42
N SER A 476 7.70 12.56 -16.69
CA SER A 476 8.89 13.17 -17.28
C SER A 476 9.75 12.19 -18.09
N SER A 477 9.87 10.93 -17.65
CA SER A 477 10.66 9.91 -18.35
C SER A 477 10.10 9.59 -19.74
N ARG A 478 8.83 9.89 -20.03
CA ARG A 478 8.18 9.61 -21.32
C ARG A 478 8.25 10.76 -22.32
N LEU A 479 8.79 11.91 -21.93
CA LEU A 479 8.81 13.12 -22.77
C LEU A 479 10.04 13.23 -23.68
N PHE A 480 11.01 12.29 -23.62
CA PHE A 480 12.24 12.38 -24.40
C PHE A 480 12.02 12.50 -25.91
N SER A 481 11.00 11.83 -26.47
CA SER A 481 10.63 11.93 -27.89
C SER A 481 10.20 13.36 -28.25
N ILE A 482 9.32 13.95 -27.46
CA ILE A 482 8.81 15.32 -27.66
C ILE A 482 9.91 16.36 -27.49
N VAL A 483 10.78 16.20 -26.48
CA VAL A 483 11.84 17.17 -26.19
C VAL A 483 12.92 17.18 -27.29
N ARG A 484 13.21 16.02 -27.89
CA ARG A 484 14.23 15.91 -28.96
C ARG A 484 13.70 16.27 -30.34
N TYR A 485 12.44 15.96 -30.59
CA TYR A 485 11.82 16.12 -31.90
C TYR A 485 10.63 17.10 -31.79
N GLU A 486 9.51 16.75 -32.40
CA GLU A 486 8.27 17.52 -32.37
C GLU A 486 7.20 16.72 -31.60
N SER A 487 6.21 17.42 -31.05
CA SER A 487 4.98 16.81 -30.53
C SER A 487 4.12 16.27 -31.68
N VAL A 488 4.47 15.09 -32.17
CA VAL A 488 3.74 14.37 -33.22
C VAL A 488 3.44 12.95 -32.76
N ILE A 489 2.41 12.36 -33.36
CA ILE A 489 2.04 10.97 -33.13
C ILE A 489 3.08 10.08 -33.80
N HIS A 490 3.57 9.07 -33.09
CA HIS A 490 4.60 8.14 -33.56
C HIS A 490 3.98 6.79 -33.98
N GLU A 491 4.77 5.96 -34.64
CA GLU A 491 4.37 4.62 -35.14
C GLU A 491 3.26 4.66 -36.20
N PHE A 492 2.76 3.48 -36.58
CA PHE A 492 1.75 3.29 -37.63
C PHE A 492 0.33 3.23 -37.05
N ASP A 493 0.12 2.42 -36.01
CA ASP A 493 -1.20 2.15 -35.39
C ASP A 493 -1.91 3.41 -34.85
N PRO A 494 -1.21 4.33 -34.13
CA PRO A 494 -1.85 5.48 -33.49
C PRO A 494 -2.52 6.46 -34.47
N TRP A 495 -2.17 6.47 -35.75
CA TRP A 495 -2.78 7.37 -36.74
C TRP A 495 -4.27 7.10 -36.94
N PHE A 496 -4.68 5.83 -36.90
CA PHE A 496 -6.10 5.47 -36.96
C PHE A 496 -6.86 5.93 -35.72
N ASN A 497 -6.27 5.71 -34.53
CA ASN A 497 -6.85 6.15 -33.26
C ASN A 497 -7.00 7.67 -33.21
N TYR A 498 -6.02 8.41 -33.76
CA TYR A 498 -6.10 9.86 -33.84
C TYR A 498 -7.19 10.33 -34.80
N ARG A 499 -7.25 9.79 -36.02
CA ARG A 499 -8.27 10.14 -37.02
C ARG A 499 -9.68 9.87 -36.50
N THR A 500 -9.87 8.72 -35.85
CA THR A 500 -11.16 8.36 -35.21
C THR A 500 -11.52 9.30 -34.06
N THR A 501 -10.55 9.73 -33.25
CA THR A 501 -10.76 10.71 -32.18
C THR A 501 -11.10 12.09 -32.73
N GLN A 502 -10.46 12.52 -33.83
CA GLN A 502 -10.80 13.76 -34.51
C GLN A 502 -12.23 13.73 -35.04
N MET A 503 -12.66 12.62 -35.64
CA MET A 503 -14.05 12.41 -36.08
C MET A 503 -15.02 12.52 -34.89
N LEU A 504 -14.71 11.86 -33.78
CA LEU A 504 -15.54 11.87 -32.57
C LEU A 504 -15.72 13.29 -31.97
N VAL A 505 -14.67 14.10 -32.00
CA VAL A 505 -14.71 15.49 -31.47
C VAL A 505 -15.45 16.43 -32.42
N LYS A 506 -15.32 16.25 -33.74
CA LYS A 506 -15.96 17.12 -34.75
C LYS A 506 -17.44 16.83 -34.91
N ASP A 507 -17.78 15.55 -35.07
CA ASP A 507 -19.11 15.11 -35.55
C ASP A 507 -19.93 14.47 -34.41
N GLY A 508 -19.31 14.25 -33.25
CA GLY A 508 -19.97 13.77 -32.04
C GLY A 508 -20.08 12.24 -31.92
N PHE A 509 -20.60 11.80 -30.77
CA PHE A 509 -20.60 10.37 -30.40
C PHE A 509 -21.53 9.50 -31.25
N TYR A 510 -22.73 9.99 -31.58
CA TYR A 510 -23.70 9.19 -32.35
C TYR A 510 -23.27 8.96 -33.80
N GLU A 511 -22.65 9.96 -34.42
CA GLU A 511 -22.10 9.80 -35.78
C GLU A 511 -20.88 8.88 -35.77
N PHE A 512 -19.99 9.02 -34.77
CA PHE A 512 -18.87 8.10 -34.57
C PHE A 512 -19.33 6.64 -34.38
N TRP A 513 -20.35 6.41 -33.56
CA TRP A 513 -20.86 5.06 -33.27
C TRP A 513 -21.42 4.35 -34.51
N ASN A 514 -21.96 5.10 -35.47
CA ASN A 514 -22.51 4.59 -36.72
C ASN A 514 -21.60 4.87 -37.94
N TRP A 515 -20.34 5.24 -37.71
CA TRP A 515 -19.46 5.72 -38.77
C TRP A 515 -19.05 4.59 -39.73
N PHE A 516 -19.31 4.82 -41.01
CA PHE A 516 -18.78 4.05 -42.13
C PHE A 516 -17.71 4.88 -42.84
N ASP A 517 -16.48 4.38 -42.88
CA ASP A 517 -15.35 5.03 -43.55
C ASP A 517 -15.19 4.47 -44.97
N PRO A 518 -15.56 5.23 -46.01
CA PRO A 518 -15.34 4.84 -47.40
C PRO A 518 -13.90 5.07 -47.87
N ARG A 519 -13.07 5.78 -47.09
CA ARG A 519 -11.68 6.11 -47.45
C ARG A 519 -10.69 4.99 -47.10
N ALA A 520 -11.09 3.97 -46.35
CA ALA A 520 -10.25 2.81 -46.06
C ALA A 520 -10.85 1.55 -46.71
N TRP A 521 -10.00 0.62 -47.13
CA TRP A 521 -10.41 -0.63 -47.77
C TRP A 521 -11.23 -0.44 -49.06
N TYR A 522 -10.83 0.45 -49.97
CA TYR A 522 -11.50 0.54 -51.27
C TYR A 522 -11.39 -0.80 -52.04
N PRO A 523 -12.49 -1.33 -52.62
CA PRO A 523 -13.84 -0.77 -52.78
C PRO A 523 -14.87 -1.17 -51.68
N LEU A 524 -14.45 -1.90 -50.64
CA LEU A 524 -15.33 -2.46 -49.61
C LEU A 524 -15.83 -1.41 -48.60
N GLY A 525 -14.95 -0.50 -48.17
CA GLY A 525 -15.18 0.39 -47.02
C GLY A 525 -15.08 -0.32 -45.67
N ARG A 526 -14.95 0.45 -44.57
CA ARG A 526 -14.86 -0.07 -43.20
C ARG A 526 -15.94 0.52 -42.29
N VAL A 527 -16.76 -0.33 -41.66
CA VAL A 527 -17.67 0.10 -40.59
C VAL A 527 -16.87 0.31 -39.31
N VAL A 528 -16.46 1.54 -39.01
CA VAL A 528 -15.52 1.82 -37.91
C VAL A 528 -16.18 1.62 -36.56
N GLY A 529 -17.38 2.15 -36.34
CA GLY A 529 -18.06 2.06 -35.03
C GLY A 529 -18.30 0.63 -34.53
N GLY A 530 -18.44 -0.34 -35.44
CA GLY A 530 -18.57 -1.76 -35.11
C GLY A 530 -17.26 -2.56 -35.12
N THR A 531 -16.15 -1.97 -35.60
CA THR A 531 -14.85 -2.67 -35.80
C THR A 531 -13.70 -2.10 -34.98
N VAL A 532 -14.01 -1.26 -33.97
CA VAL A 532 -13.02 -0.62 -33.10
C VAL A 532 -13.44 -0.68 -31.63
N TYR A 533 -12.46 -0.67 -30.74
CA TYR A 533 -12.62 -0.46 -29.31
C TYR A 533 -12.72 1.05 -29.01
N PRO A 534 -13.89 1.57 -28.58
CA PRO A 534 -14.10 3.03 -28.50
C PRO A 534 -13.49 3.69 -27.26
N GLY A 535 -12.97 2.92 -26.31
CA GLY A 535 -12.56 3.39 -24.98
C GLY A 535 -11.48 4.47 -25.01
N LEU A 536 -10.44 4.31 -25.84
CA LEU A 536 -9.35 5.28 -25.95
C LEU A 536 -9.84 6.64 -26.50
N MET A 537 -10.61 6.60 -27.59
CA MET A 537 -11.14 7.78 -28.28
C MET A 537 -12.10 8.55 -27.37
N VAL A 538 -13.04 7.85 -26.73
CA VAL A 538 -14.02 8.46 -25.81
C VAL A 538 -13.32 9.12 -24.62
N THR A 539 -12.30 8.46 -24.05
CA THR A 539 -11.54 9.03 -22.93
C THR A 539 -10.86 10.34 -23.33
N SER A 540 -10.26 10.37 -24.51
CA SER A 540 -9.54 11.55 -25.01
C SER A 540 -10.49 12.68 -25.37
N ALA A 541 -11.64 12.37 -25.97
CA ALA A 541 -12.69 13.33 -26.27
C ALA A 541 -13.30 13.93 -25.00
N ILE A 542 -13.52 13.12 -23.95
CA ILE A 542 -13.99 13.62 -22.64
C ILE A 542 -12.96 14.57 -22.04
N ILE A 543 -11.67 14.21 -22.03
CA ILE A 543 -10.59 15.07 -21.50
C ILE A 543 -10.55 16.39 -22.28
N HIS A 544 -10.61 16.34 -23.61
CA HIS A 544 -10.66 17.52 -24.47
C HIS A 544 -11.86 18.41 -24.16
N ASN A 545 -13.06 17.83 -24.03
CA ASN A 545 -14.28 18.58 -23.74
C ASN A 545 -14.26 19.20 -22.33
N VAL A 546 -13.70 18.50 -21.34
CA VAL A 546 -13.51 19.03 -19.98
C VAL A 546 -12.51 20.20 -19.99
N LEU A 547 -11.40 20.09 -20.71
CA LEU A 547 -10.41 21.18 -20.84
C LEU A 547 -11.02 22.40 -21.54
N HIS A 548 -11.78 22.19 -22.61
CA HIS A 548 -12.52 23.27 -23.28
C HIS A 548 -13.58 23.90 -22.37
N TYR A 549 -14.30 23.11 -21.57
CA TYR A 549 -15.25 23.60 -20.57
C TYR A 549 -14.57 24.47 -19.50
N LEU A 550 -13.33 24.12 -19.13
CA LEU A 550 -12.49 24.90 -18.21
C LEU A 550 -11.79 26.11 -18.88
N ASN A 551 -12.10 26.42 -20.16
CA ASN A 551 -11.50 27.48 -20.96
C ASN A 551 -9.99 27.34 -21.21
N PHE A 552 -9.47 26.11 -21.26
CA PHE A 552 -8.13 25.81 -21.77
C PHE A 552 -8.26 25.27 -23.20
N PRO A 553 -8.12 26.11 -24.25
CA PRO A 553 -8.24 25.68 -25.64
C PRO A 553 -6.99 24.90 -26.07
N VAL A 554 -6.98 23.60 -25.80
CA VAL A 554 -5.90 22.68 -26.17
C VAL A 554 -6.32 21.87 -27.40
N ASP A 555 -5.50 21.88 -28.44
CA ASP A 555 -5.73 21.07 -29.65
C ASP A 555 -5.81 19.57 -29.31
N ILE A 556 -6.73 18.85 -29.96
CA ILE A 556 -6.97 17.42 -29.73
C ILE A 556 -5.70 16.58 -29.95
N ARG A 557 -4.82 17.00 -30.86
CA ARG A 557 -3.52 16.37 -31.09
C ARG A 557 -2.67 16.33 -29.83
N ASN A 558 -2.59 17.43 -29.08
CA ASN A 558 -1.78 17.51 -27.86
C ASN A 558 -2.37 16.63 -26.75
N VAL A 559 -3.70 16.53 -26.67
CA VAL A 559 -4.39 15.62 -25.75
C VAL A 559 -4.04 14.16 -26.07
N CYS A 560 -4.11 13.76 -27.34
CA CYS A 560 -3.75 12.41 -27.77
C CYS A 560 -2.26 12.08 -27.48
N VAL A 561 -1.36 13.01 -27.78
CA VAL A 561 0.09 12.84 -27.58
C VAL A 561 0.46 12.68 -26.09
N LEU A 562 -0.19 13.44 -25.20
CA LEU A 562 0.10 13.44 -23.76
C LEU A 562 -0.75 12.48 -22.93
N LEU A 563 -1.68 11.73 -23.55
CA LEU A 563 -2.56 10.81 -22.84
C LEU A 563 -1.78 9.69 -22.13
N ALA A 564 -0.89 9.01 -22.85
CA ALA A 564 -0.15 7.86 -22.31
C ALA A 564 0.72 8.22 -21.08
N PRO A 565 1.49 9.33 -21.07
CA PRO A 565 2.19 9.79 -19.87
C PRO A 565 1.29 10.05 -18.65
N VAL A 566 0.11 10.65 -18.84
CA VAL A 566 -0.85 10.90 -17.74
C VAL A 566 -1.34 9.58 -17.16
N PHE A 567 -1.73 8.63 -18.01
CA PHE A 567 -2.18 7.31 -17.57
C PHE A 567 -1.05 6.46 -16.99
N SER A 568 0.22 6.73 -17.31
CA SER A 568 1.34 6.08 -16.61
C SER A 568 1.42 6.51 -15.15
N GLY A 569 1.19 7.79 -14.83
CA GLY A 569 1.12 8.25 -13.44
C GLY A 569 -0.03 7.58 -12.68
N ALA A 570 -1.19 7.48 -13.34
CA ALA A 570 -2.35 6.76 -12.79
C ALA A 570 -2.07 5.25 -12.61
N THR A 571 -1.30 4.64 -13.51
CA THR A 571 -0.86 3.23 -13.40
C THR A 571 0.02 3.03 -12.17
N ALA A 572 1.00 3.92 -11.93
CA ALA A 572 1.83 3.84 -10.72
C ALA A 572 1.00 3.92 -9.43
N TYR A 573 -0.04 4.76 -9.42
CA TYR A 573 -0.98 4.83 -8.31
C TYR A 573 -1.85 3.56 -8.17
N ALA A 574 -2.33 2.99 -9.28
CA ALA A 574 -3.08 1.73 -9.25
C ALA A 574 -2.21 0.56 -8.75
N THR A 575 -0.94 0.50 -9.15
CA THR A 575 0.03 -0.49 -8.65
C THR A 575 0.30 -0.30 -7.16
N TYR A 576 0.45 0.95 -6.68
CA TYR A 576 0.54 1.25 -5.24
C TYR A 576 -0.62 0.62 -4.46
N LEU A 577 -1.86 0.90 -4.88
CA LEU A 577 -3.06 0.40 -4.22
C LEU A 577 -3.13 -1.14 -4.22
N LEU A 578 -2.82 -1.77 -5.35
CA LEU A 578 -2.79 -3.23 -5.48
C LEU A 578 -1.76 -3.86 -4.53
N THR A 579 -0.55 -3.33 -4.48
CA THR A 579 0.53 -3.87 -3.61
C THR A 579 0.27 -3.62 -2.13
N CYS A 580 -0.37 -2.49 -1.76
CA CYS A 580 -0.81 -2.26 -0.38
C CYS A 580 -1.81 -3.31 0.11
N GLU A 581 -2.66 -3.87 -0.76
CA GLU A 581 -3.56 -4.95 -0.37
C GLU A 581 -2.84 -6.30 -0.18
N ILE A 582 -1.69 -6.47 -0.84
CA ILE A 582 -0.87 -7.68 -0.82
C ILE A 582 0.05 -7.72 0.40
N LYS A 583 0.74 -6.63 0.73
CA LYS A 583 1.66 -6.57 1.88
C LYS A 583 1.40 -5.32 2.71
N ASP A 584 2.26 -4.31 2.61
CA ASP A 584 2.25 -3.08 3.39
C ASP A 584 2.41 -1.85 2.49
N SER A 585 2.26 -0.64 3.07
CA SER A 585 2.40 0.62 2.32
C SER A 585 3.79 0.82 1.72
N SER A 586 4.85 0.31 2.36
CA SER A 586 6.23 0.52 1.92
C SER A 586 6.54 -0.29 0.67
N ALA A 587 6.10 -1.55 0.63
CA ALA A 587 6.12 -2.36 -0.60
C ALA A 587 5.33 -1.69 -1.73
N GLY A 588 4.19 -1.05 -1.41
CA GLY A 588 3.41 -0.30 -2.39
C GLY A 588 4.17 0.87 -3.02
N LEU A 589 4.88 1.67 -2.21
CA LEU A 589 5.67 2.79 -2.72
C LEU A 589 6.81 2.32 -3.64
N LEU A 590 7.48 1.21 -3.29
CA LEU A 590 8.51 0.60 -4.12
C LEU A 590 7.93 0.07 -5.45
N ALA A 591 6.79 -0.60 -5.43
CA ALA A 591 6.15 -1.12 -6.64
C ALA A 591 5.74 0.02 -7.59
N ALA A 592 5.21 1.12 -7.03
CA ALA A 592 4.86 2.32 -7.78
C ALA A 592 6.09 3.00 -8.40
N ALA A 593 7.20 3.06 -7.66
CA ALA A 593 8.46 3.60 -8.17
C ALA A 593 9.00 2.76 -9.33
N PHE A 594 8.97 1.42 -9.22
CA PHE A 594 9.44 0.52 -10.27
C PHE A 594 8.61 0.63 -11.56
N ILE A 595 7.27 0.49 -11.47
CA ILE A 595 6.42 0.55 -12.67
C ILE A 595 6.44 1.92 -13.36
N GLY A 596 6.67 3.00 -12.59
CA GLY A 596 6.75 4.36 -13.12
C GLY A 596 7.89 4.55 -14.13
N ILE A 597 9.03 3.88 -13.91
CA ILE A 597 10.23 4.01 -14.75
C ILE A 597 10.61 2.73 -15.52
N ALA A 598 9.87 1.63 -15.36
CA ALA A 598 10.17 0.36 -16.01
C ALA A 598 10.17 0.45 -17.56
N PRO A 599 11.29 0.12 -18.24
CA PRO A 599 11.39 0.22 -19.70
C PRO A 599 10.38 -0.64 -20.46
N GLY A 600 10.08 -1.84 -19.95
CA GLY A 600 9.07 -2.72 -20.55
C GLY A 600 7.70 -2.04 -20.72
N TYR A 601 7.27 -1.23 -19.74
CA TYR A 601 6.03 -0.45 -19.83
C TYR A 601 6.21 0.85 -20.62
N ILE A 602 7.37 1.52 -20.49
CA ILE A 602 7.65 2.75 -21.23
C ILE A 602 7.63 2.52 -22.74
N SER A 603 8.10 1.37 -23.24
CA SER A 603 8.19 1.05 -24.67
C SER A 603 6.90 1.32 -25.47
N ARG A 604 5.72 1.13 -24.84
CA ARG A 604 4.39 1.32 -25.44
C ARG A 604 3.59 2.48 -24.81
N SER A 605 4.23 3.29 -23.97
CA SER A 605 3.61 4.43 -23.29
C SER A 605 4.41 5.72 -23.40
N VAL A 606 5.36 5.80 -24.33
CA VAL A 606 6.10 7.04 -24.66
C VAL A 606 5.13 8.12 -25.15
N ALA A 607 5.42 9.37 -24.84
CA ALA A 607 4.62 10.49 -25.32
C ALA A 607 4.64 10.53 -26.87
N GLY A 608 3.45 10.65 -27.48
CA GLY A 608 3.25 10.50 -28.92
C GLY A 608 2.80 9.11 -29.37
N SER A 609 2.94 8.07 -28.55
CA SER A 609 2.37 6.74 -28.81
C SER A 609 0.92 6.69 -28.32
N TYR A 610 -0.01 7.09 -29.20
CA TYR A 610 -1.46 7.09 -28.92
C TYR A 610 -2.10 5.74 -29.26
N ASP A 611 -1.66 4.69 -28.55
CA ASP A 611 -2.19 3.34 -28.68
C ASP A 611 -3.02 2.92 -27.46
N ASN A 612 -3.85 1.90 -27.65
CA ASN A 612 -4.80 1.37 -26.66
C ASN A 612 -4.09 0.83 -25.40
N GLU A 613 -2.83 0.40 -25.54
CA GLU A 613 -2.04 -0.19 -24.46
C GLU A 613 -1.72 0.80 -23.33
N GLY A 614 -1.58 2.09 -23.64
CA GLY A 614 -1.28 3.12 -22.65
C GLY A 614 -2.33 3.22 -21.55
N ILE A 615 -3.62 3.10 -21.90
CA ILE A 615 -4.74 3.09 -20.95
C ILE A 615 -5.05 1.69 -20.41
N ALA A 616 -4.81 0.65 -21.22
CA ALA A 616 -5.15 -0.73 -20.88
C ALA A 616 -4.44 -1.21 -19.60
N ILE A 617 -3.15 -0.89 -19.42
CA ILE A 617 -2.39 -1.33 -18.24
C ILE A 617 -2.88 -0.69 -16.94
N PHE A 618 -3.28 0.59 -16.99
CA PHE A 618 -3.95 1.25 -15.87
C PHE A 618 -5.23 0.50 -15.49
N LEU A 619 -6.09 0.21 -16.47
CA LEU A 619 -7.35 -0.48 -16.23
C LEU A 619 -7.17 -1.92 -15.75
N LEU A 620 -6.16 -2.61 -16.25
CA LEU A 620 -5.80 -3.95 -15.83
C LEU A 620 -5.37 -3.97 -14.35
N MET A 621 -4.46 -3.07 -13.94
CA MET A 621 -4.05 -2.94 -12.54
C MET A 621 -5.20 -2.54 -11.62
N PHE A 622 -6.03 -1.58 -12.05
CA PHE A 622 -7.15 -1.11 -11.23
C PHE A 622 -8.25 -2.16 -11.09
N THR A 623 -8.54 -2.93 -12.15
CA THR A 623 -9.48 -4.05 -12.10
C THR A 623 -8.97 -5.14 -11.15
N PHE A 624 -7.68 -5.47 -11.19
CA PHE A 624 -7.09 -6.44 -10.25
C PHE A 624 -7.11 -5.95 -8.81
N TYR A 625 -6.87 -4.66 -8.57
CA TYR A 625 -7.01 -4.05 -7.25
C TYR A 625 -8.44 -4.23 -6.69
N LEU A 626 -9.45 -3.85 -7.49
CA LEU A 626 -10.84 -3.97 -7.08
C LEU A 626 -11.26 -5.44 -6.89
N TRP A 627 -10.74 -6.36 -7.71
CA TRP A 627 -10.97 -7.80 -7.56
C TRP A 627 -10.43 -8.33 -6.23
N ILE A 628 -9.16 -8.05 -5.90
CA ILE A 628 -8.56 -8.50 -4.63
C ILE A 628 -9.30 -7.87 -3.44
N LYS A 629 -9.65 -6.58 -3.53
CA LYS A 629 -10.40 -5.90 -2.48
C LYS A 629 -11.80 -6.50 -2.28
N ALA A 630 -12.49 -6.84 -3.37
CA ALA A 630 -13.77 -7.52 -3.32
C ALA A 630 -13.65 -8.88 -2.63
N LEU A 631 -12.63 -9.68 -2.95
CA LEU A 631 -12.37 -10.97 -2.32
C LEU A 631 -12.09 -10.86 -0.82
N LYS A 632 -11.27 -9.90 -0.38
CA LYS A 632 -10.93 -9.71 1.04
C LYS A 632 -12.17 -9.34 1.86
N LEU A 633 -12.95 -8.38 1.37
CA LEU A 633 -14.13 -7.85 2.06
C LEU A 633 -15.39 -8.71 1.87
N GLY A 634 -15.45 -9.52 0.80
CA GLY A 634 -16.63 -10.32 0.45
C GLY A 634 -17.85 -9.50 0.05
N SER A 635 -17.65 -8.27 -0.45
CA SER A 635 -18.74 -7.32 -0.71
C SER A 635 -19.07 -7.23 -2.20
N ALA A 636 -20.36 -7.38 -2.52
CA ALA A 636 -20.89 -7.28 -3.87
C ALA A 636 -20.68 -5.89 -4.50
N LEU A 637 -20.60 -4.82 -3.71
CA LEU A 637 -20.37 -3.46 -4.21
C LEU A 637 -18.98 -3.33 -4.84
N TRP A 638 -17.94 -3.85 -4.18
CA TRP A 638 -16.58 -3.84 -4.73
C TRP A 638 -16.46 -4.76 -5.95
N ALA A 639 -17.19 -5.88 -5.98
CA ALA A 639 -17.27 -6.75 -7.15
C ALA A 639 -17.99 -6.09 -8.34
N ALA A 640 -19.05 -5.32 -8.09
CA ALA A 640 -19.74 -4.53 -9.12
C ALA A 640 -18.85 -3.41 -9.66
N ALA A 641 -18.09 -2.73 -8.79
CA ALA A 641 -17.09 -1.76 -9.21
C ALA A 641 -15.98 -2.42 -10.07
N ALA A 642 -15.51 -3.61 -9.69
CA ALA A 642 -14.57 -4.39 -10.49
C ALA A 642 -15.15 -4.74 -11.87
N ALA A 643 -16.43 -5.12 -11.95
CA ALA A 643 -17.12 -5.39 -13.21
C ALA A 643 -17.24 -4.15 -14.11
N PHE A 644 -17.47 -2.97 -13.52
CA PHE A 644 -17.52 -1.71 -14.27
C PHE A 644 -16.16 -1.34 -14.87
N PHE A 645 -15.07 -1.49 -14.11
CA PHE A 645 -13.72 -1.26 -14.65
C PHE A 645 -13.29 -2.33 -15.65
N TYR A 646 -13.76 -3.58 -15.49
CA TYR A 646 -13.62 -4.61 -16.50
C TYR A 646 -14.37 -4.24 -17.78
N PHE A 647 -15.59 -3.69 -17.70
CA PHE A 647 -16.30 -3.17 -18.87
C PHE A 647 -15.51 -2.05 -19.57
N TYR A 648 -14.94 -1.12 -18.81
CA TYR A 648 -14.09 -0.08 -19.38
C TYR A 648 -12.83 -0.66 -20.05
N MET A 649 -12.24 -1.70 -19.47
CA MET A 649 -11.14 -2.43 -20.07
C MET A 649 -11.54 -3.11 -21.38
N VAL A 650 -12.71 -3.77 -21.43
CA VAL A 650 -13.26 -4.37 -22.65
C VAL A 650 -13.48 -3.30 -23.74
N ALA A 651 -13.91 -2.11 -23.35
CA ALA A 651 -14.10 -1.00 -24.29
C ALA A 651 -12.76 -0.42 -24.79
N ALA A 652 -11.66 -0.57 -24.05
CA ALA A 652 -10.37 0.02 -24.37
C ALA A 652 -9.42 -0.92 -25.12
N TRP A 653 -9.33 -2.19 -24.72
CA TRP A 653 -8.32 -3.12 -25.28
C TRP A 653 -8.80 -4.56 -25.33
N GLY A 654 -8.44 -5.26 -26.42
CA GLY A 654 -8.77 -6.67 -26.66
C GLY A 654 -8.16 -7.66 -25.68
N GLY A 655 -7.18 -7.26 -24.86
CA GLY A 655 -6.64 -8.12 -23.81
C GLY A 655 -7.53 -8.29 -22.58
N TYR A 656 -8.79 -7.83 -22.61
CA TYR A 656 -9.78 -8.20 -21.59
C TYR A 656 -9.98 -9.72 -21.48
N VAL A 657 -9.73 -10.47 -22.56
CA VAL A 657 -9.71 -11.95 -22.59
C VAL A 657 -8.69 -12.52 -21.60
N PHE A 658 -7.61 -11.79 -21.32
CA PHE A 658 -6.64 -12.18 -20.29
C PHE A 658 -7.25 -12.10 -18.88
N ILE A 659 -7.96 -11.01 -18.56
CA ILE A 659 -8.59 -10.81 -17.24
C ILE A 659 -9.67 -11.87 -16.98
N ILE A 660 -10.54 -12.09 -17.97
CA ILE A 660 -11.67 -13.02 -17.82
C ILE A 660 -11.23 -14.47 -17.78
N ASN A 661 -10.00 -14.81 -18.17
CA ASN A 661 -9.45 -16.16 -17.98
C ASN A 661 -8.62 -16.28 -16.69
N LEU A 662 -7.95 -15.21 -16.28
CA LEU A 662 -7.13 -15.20 -15.07
C LEU A 662 -7.96 -15.23 -13.78
N ILE A 663 -9.04 -14.45 -13.71
CA ILE A 663 -9.91 -14.39 -12.52
C ILE A 663 -10.59 -15.75 -12.24
N PRO A 664 -11.24 -16.42 -13.21
CA PRO A 664 -11.80 -17.76 -12.99
C PRO A 664 -10.74 -18.79 -12.65
N LEU A 665 -9.55 -18.71 -13.27
CA LEU A 665 -8.45 -19.61 -12.95
C LEU A 665 -8.00 -19.44 -11.50
N HIS A 666 -7.89 -18.20 -11.01
CA HIS A 666 -7.61 -17.94 -9.59
C HIS A 666 -8.67 -18.55 -8.68
N VAL A 667 -9.95 -18.37 -8.99
CA VAL A 667 -11.07 -18.98 -8.25
C VAL A 667 -11.01 -20.51 -8.29
N LEU A 668 -10.69 -21.09 -9.45
CA LEU A 668 -10.53 -22.54 -9.61
C LEU A 668 -9.37 -23.09 -8.77
N VAL A 669 -8.24 -22.38 -8.71
CA VAL A 669 -7.10 -22.76 -7.86
C VAL A 669 -7.49 -22.66 -6.38
N LEU A 670 -8.22 -21.61 -5.96
CA LEU A 670 -8.74 -21.52 -4.59
C LEU A 670 -9.68 -22.67 -4.24
N MET A 671 -10.55 -23.09 -5.18
CA MET A 671 -11.38 -24.28 -5.02
C MET A 671 -10.54 -25.55 -4.91
N GLY A 672 -9.54 -25.73 -5.78
CA GLY A 672 -8.62 -26.88 -5.76
C GLY A 672 -7.80 -26.99 -4.47
N MET A 673 -7.49 -25.85 -3.84
CA MET A 673 -6.84 -25.79 -2.53
C MET A 673 -7.80 -26.01 -1.35
N GLY A 674 -9.10 -26.18 -1.59
CA GLY A 674 -10.12 -26.33 -0.56
C GLY A 674 -10.43 -25.04 0.22
N ARG A 675 -10.04 -23.87 -0.30
CA ARG A 675 -10.25 -22.55 0.32
C ARG A 675 -11.49 -21.83 -0.24
N PHE A 676 -12.52 -22.58 -0.61
CA PHE A 676 -13.77 -21.99 -1.06
C PHE A 676 -14.51 -21.35 0.13
N SER A 677 -15.04 -20.15 -0.07
CA SER A 677 -15.75 -19.38 0.95
C SER A 677 -16.89 -18.60 0.31
N THR A 678 -17.91 -18.26 1.09
CA THR A 678 -19.01 -17.37 0.67
C THR A 678 -18.51 -16.04 0.12
N ARG A 679 -17.38 -15.51 0.61
CA ARG A 679 -16.74 -14.29 0.08
C ARG A 679 -16.31 -14.44 -1.38
N VAL A 680 -15.71 -15.57 -1.72
CA VAL A 680 -15.28 -15.90 -3.09
C VAL A 680 -16.51 -16.07 -3.99
N TYR A 681 -17.54 -16.77 -3.49
CA TYR A 681 -18.79 -16.97 -4.22
C TYR A 681 -19.50 -15.64 -4.57
N VAL A 682 -19.70 -14.76 -3.59
CA VAL A 682 -20.36 -13.45 -3.79
C VAL A 682 -19.54 -12.59 -4.76
N SER A 683 -18.22 -12.51 -4.54
CA SER A 683 -17.34 -11.67 -5.37
C SER A 683 -17.31 -12.14 -6.82
N TYR A 684 -17.09 -13.43 -7.06
CA TYR A 684 -16.99 -13.98 -8.41
C TYR A 684 -18.33 -13.97 -9.15
N SER A 685 -19.43 -14.33 -8.48
CA SER A 685 -20.75 -14.38 -9.12
C SER A 685 -21.23 -13.00 -9.55
N THR A 686 -21.07 -11.99 -8.68
CA THR A 686 -21.42 -10.61 -9.01
C THR A 686 -20.54 -10.06 -10.14
N PHE A 687 -19.22 -10.30 -10.07
CA PHE A 687 -18.28 -9.88 -11.12
C PHE A 687 -18.63 -10.52 -12.48
N TYR A 688 -18.86 -11.83 -12.52
CA TYR A 688 -19.10 -12.55 -13.76
C TYR A 688 -20.41 -12.12 -14.44
N ILE A 689 -21.51 -12.02 -13.69
CA ILE A 689 -22.82 -11.66 -14.26
C ILE A 689 -22.79 -10.24 -14.81
N LEU A 690 -22.37 -9.26 -14.00
CA LEU A 690 -22.33 -7.86 -14.43
C LEU A 690 -21.28 -7.64 -15.53
N GLY A 691 -20.08 -8.20 -15.37
CA GLY A 691 -19.00 -8.04 -16.33
C GLY A 691 -19.34 -8.61 -17.70
N THR A 692 -20.02 -9.76 -17.75
CA THR A 692 -20.45 -10.38 -19.02
C THR A 692 -21.59 -9.61 -19.68
N LEU A 693 -22.58 -9.14 -18.91
CA LEU A 693 -23.69 -8.35 -19.47
C LEU A 693 -23.21 -6.99 -19.99
N MET A 694 -22.28 -6.34 -19.29
CA MET A 694 -21.70 -5.07 -19.73
C MET A 694 -20.78 -5.26 -20.94
N SER A 695 -19.96 -6.32 -20.98
CA SER A 695 -19.06 -6.55 -22.12
C SER A 695 -19.80 -6.78 -23.44
N MET A 696 -20.99 -7.38 -23.39
CA MET A 696 -21.87 -7.57 -24.56
C MET A 696 -22.38 -6.27 -25.19
N GLN A 697 -22.33 -5.14 -24.47
CA GLN A 697 -22.82 -3.85 -24.98
C GLN A 697 -21.87 -3.24 -26.01
N ILE A 698 -20.59 -3.65 -26.05
CA ILE A 698 -19.62 -3.16 -27.02
C ILE A 698 -19.88 -3.84 -28.38
N PRO A 699 -20.18 -3.11 -29.46
CA PRO A 699 -20.56 -3.70 -30.76
C PRO A 699 -19.51 -4.66 -31.33
N PHE A 700 -18.23 -4.33 -31.14
CA PHE A 700 -17.12 -5.18 -31.59
C PHE A 700 -17.12 -6.56 -30.92
N VAL A 701 -17.52 -6.61 -29.64
CA VAL A 701 -17.57 -7.83 -28.83
C VAL A 701 -18.89 -8.57 -29.07
N GLY A 702 -20.01 -7.86 -29.04
CA GLY A 702 -21.35 -8.41 -29.27
C GLY A 702 -21.60 -9.68 -28.44
N PHE A 703 -21.90 -10.79 -29.13
CA PHE A 703 -22.17 -12.10 -28.51
C PHE A 703 -20.95 -13.01 -28.41
N GLN A 704 -19.73 -12.50 -28.59
CA GLN A 704 -18.51 -13.29 -28.41
C GLN A 704 -18.41 -13.95 -27.02
N PRO A 705 -18.75 -13.30 -25.89
CA PRO A 705 -18.62 -13.91 -24.57
C PRO A 705 -19.47 -15.17 -24.35
N THR A 706 -20.55 -15.36 -25.11
CA THR A 706 -21.39 -16.57 -25.02
C THR A 706 -21.10 -17.61 -26.09
N ARG A 707 -20.55 -17.20 -27.25
CA ARG A 707 -20.33 -18.09 -28.39
C ARG A 707 -18.90 -18.57 -28.56
N THR A 708 -17.90 -17.84 -28.07
CA THR A 708 -16.48 -18.17 -28.28
C THR A 708 -15.95 -19.08 -27.18
N SER A 709 -15.06 -20.02 -27.54
CA SER A 709 -14.40 -20.91 -26.57
C SER A 709 -13.54 -20.18 -25.53
N GLU A 710 -13.04 -18.99 -25.87
CA GLU A 710 -12.15 -18.17 -25.04
C GLU A 710 -12.77 -17.73 -23.71
N HIS A 711 -14.10 -17.63 -23.65
CA HIS A 711 -14.84 -17.18 -22.47
C HIS A 711 -15.47 -18.35 -21.70
N MET A 712 -15.39 -19.57 -22.23
CA MET A 712 -16.03 -20.75 -21.65
C MET A 712 -15.42 -21.15 -20.30
N ALA A 713 -14.15 -20.83 -20.05
CA ALA A 713 -13.52 -21.06 -18.75
C ALA A 713 -14.26 -20.30 -17.64
N ALA A 714 -14.65 -19.05 -17.90
CA ALA A 714 -15.39 -18.22 -16.95
C ALA A 714 -16.79 -18.76 -16.68
N LEU A 715 -17.51 -19.16 -17.74
CA LEU A 715 -18.83 -19.81 -17.64
C LEU A 715 -18.73 -21.15 -16.88
N GLY A 716 -17.72 -21.96 -17.17
CA GLY A 716 -17.50 -23.26 -16.53
C GLY A 716 -17.22 -23.13 -15.03
N VAL A 717 -16.32 -22.22 -14.64
CA VAL A 717 -16.05 -21.93 -13.22
C VAL A 717 -17.26 -21.30 -12.54
N PHE A 718 -18.05 -20.49 -13.24
CA PHE A 718 -19.32 -19.97 -12.72
C PHE A 718 -20.32 -21.09 -12.41
N GLY A 719 -20.52 -22.03 -13.34
CA GLY A 719 -21.32 -23.22 -13.09
C GLY A 719 -20.81 -24.05 -11.91
N LEU A 720 -19.49 -24.26 -11.83
CA LEU A 720 -18.86 -24.98 -10.71
C LEU A 720 -19.05 -24.25 -9.37
N CYS A 721 -18.95 -22.92 -9.33
CA CYS A 721 -19.23 -22.09 -8.17
C CYS A 721 -20.64 -22.32 -7.62
N GLN A 722 -21.65 -22.34 -8.51
CA GLN A 722 -23.05 -22.58 -8.13
C GLN A 722 -23.24 -23.98 -7.55
N ILE A 723 -22.62 -24.98 -8.18
CA ILE A 723 -22.67 -26.38 -7.74
C ILE A 723 -22.01 -26.52 -6.36
N LEU A 724 -20.82 -25.97 -6.16
CA LEU A 724 -20.11 -26.07 -4.87
C LEU A 724 -20.85 -25.35 -3.75
N ALA A 725 -21.39 -24.16 -4.00
CA ALA A 725 -22.20 -23.43 -3.02
C ALA A 725 -23.47 -24.22 -2.64
N PHE A 726 -24.13 -24.84 -3.62
CA PHE A 726 -25.28 -25.71 -3.37
C PHE A 726 -24.90 -26.97 -2.58
N VAL A 727 -23.78 -27.60 -2.91
CA VAL A 727 -23.26 -28.76 -2.18
C VAL A 727 -22.94 -28.40 -0.73
N GLU A 728 -22.36 -27.23 -0.49
CA GLU A 728 -22.05 -26.75 0.86
C GLU A 728 -23.31 -26.44 1.67
N LEU A 729 -24.35 -25.89 1.03
CA LEU A 729 -25.68 -25.73 1.63
C LEU A 729 -26.33 -27.09 1.98
N VAL A 730 -26.24 -28.08 1.09
CA VAL A 730 -26.78 -29.42 1.35
C VAL A 730 -25.99 -30.10 2.48
N ARG A 731 -24.67 -29.90 2.52
CA ARG A 731 -23.79 -30.41 3.58
C ARG A 731 -24.21 -29.90 4.96
N SER A 732 -24.66 -28.63 5.06
CA SER A 732 -25.08 -28.08 6.36
C SER A 732 -26.43 -28.63 6.84
N HIS A 733 -27.24 -29.23 5.96
CA HIS A 733 -28.58 -29.74 6.29
C HIS A 733 -28.68 -31.27 6.34
N VAL A 734 -27.64 -32.01 5.93
CA VAL A 734 -27.67 -33.48 5.79
C VAL A 734 -26.54 -34.14 6.60
N GLN A 735 -26.83 -35.29 7.22
CA GLN A 735 -25.88 -36.07 8.01
C GLN A 735 -24.72 -36.63 7.13
N GLU A 736 -23.48 -36.58 7.62
CA GLU A 736 -22.25 -36.84 6.82
C GLU A 736 -22.24 -38.16 6.02
N ARG A 737 -22.84 -39.24 6.55
CA ARG A 737 -22.90 -40.54 5.86
C ARG A 737 -23.83 -40.53 4.65
N GLN A 738 -24.98 -39.85 4.74
CA GLN A 738 -25.91 -39.70 3.62
C GLN A 738 -25.36 -38.70 2.59
N PHE A 739 -24.66 -37.67 3.06
CA PHE A 739 -24.01 -36.68 2.23
C PHE A 739 -22.90 -37.27 1.33
N GLN A 740 -22.04 -38.16 1.83
CA GLN A 740 -20.98 -38.76 0.99
C GLN A 740 -21.52 -39.59 -0.18
N THR A 741 -22.62 -40.32 0.02
CA THR A 741 -23.26 -41.12 -1.03
C THR A 741 -23.93 -40.21 -2.07
N LEU A 742 -24.64 -39.18 -1.60
CA LEU A 742 -25.30 -38.20 -2.46
C LEU A 742 -24.28 -37.37 -3.26
N LEU A 743 -23.17 -36.95 -2.65
CA LEU A 743 -22.07 -36.25 -3.31
C LEU A 743 -21.47 -37.07 -4.45
N ARG A 744 -21.16 -38.36 -4.23
CA ARG A 744 -20.58 -39.22 -5.28
C ARG A 744 -21.52 -39.39 -6.47
N ILE A 745 -22.82 -39.59 -6.21
CA ILE A 745 -23.83 -39.70 -7.26
C ILE A 745 -23.99 -38.38 -8.01
N PHE A 746 -24.03 -37.26 -7.30
CA PHE A 746 -24.21 -35.93 -7.87
C PHE A 746 -23.00 -35.48 -8.70
N VAL A 747 -21.77 -35.70 -8.20
CA VAL A 747 -20.53 -35.41 -8.95
C VAL A 747 -20.42 -36.28 -10.20
N ALA A 748 -20.76 -37.57 -10.11
CA ALA A 748 -20.77 -38.46 -11.27
C ALA A 748 -21.82 -38.03 -12.32
N LEU A 749 -23.03 -37.65 -11.88
CA LEU A 749 -24.10 -37.17 -12.76
C LEU A 749 -23.69 -35.87 -13.48
N ILE A 750 -23.17 -34.89 -12.74
CA ILE A 750 -22.74 -33.60 -13.29
C ILE A 750 -21.55 -33.78 -14.23
N PHE A 751 -20.60 -34.65 -13.90
CA PHE A 751 -19.47 -34.92 -14.77
C PHE A 751 -19.93 -35.53 -16.11
N VAL A 752 -20.84 -36.50 -16.07
CA VAL A 752 -21.40 -37.10 -17.29
C VAL A 752 -22.21 -36.08 -18.10
N VAL A 753 -23.10 -35.33 -17.46
CA VAL A 753 -23.92 -34.29 -18.13
C VAL A 753 -23.06 -33.16 -18.67
N GLY A 754 -22.04 -32.74 -17.94
CA GLY A 754 -21.11 -31.68 -18.33
C GLY A 754 -20.24 -32.07 -19.53
N VAL A 755 -19.66 -33.28 -19.52
CA VAL A 755 -18.85 -33.79 -20.64
C VAL A 755 -19.71 -34.01 -21.88
N VAL A 756 -20.90 -34.63 -21.74
CA VAL A 756 -21.84 -34.84 -22.86
C VAL A 756 -22.36 -33.50 -23.40
N GLY A 757 -22.69 -32.56 -22.53
CA GLY A 757 -23.16 -31.23 -22.92
C GLY A 757 -22.09 -30.44 -23.67
N LEU A 758 -20.86 -30.40 -23.16
CA LEU A 758 -19.74 -29.68 -23.79
C LEU A 758 -19.38 -30.30 -25.15
N THR A 759 -19.29 -31.63 -25.23
CA THR A 759 -18.99 -32.32 -26.50
C THR A 759 -20.13 -32.13 -27.50
N ALA A 760 -21.40 -32.24 -27.10
CA ALA A 760 -22.53 -31.97 -27.97
C ALA A 760 -22.57 -30.51 -28.47
N LEU A 761 -22.34 -29.52 -27.59
CA LEU A 761 -22.32 -28.09 -27.95
C LEU A 761 -21.15 -27.73 -28.88
N THR A 762 -20.02 -28.41 -28.72
CA THR A 762 -18.85 -28.22 -29.60
C THR A 762 -19.07 -28.91 -30.95
N MET A 763 -19.61 -30.13 -30.98
CA MET A 763 -19.86 -30.86 -32.24
C MET A 763 -21.02 -30.25 -33.05
N THR A 764 -22.01 -29.64 -32.39
CA THR A 764 -23.13 -28.94 -33.07
C THR A 764 -22.73 -27.58 -33.64
N GLY A 765 -21.50 -27.12 -33.39
CA GLY A 765 -20.97 -25.86 -33.92
C GLY A 765 -21.59 -24.61 -33.30
N PHE A 766 -22.34 -24.72 -32.20
CA PHE A 766 -22.88 -23.57 -31.49
C PHE A 766 -21.78 -22.77 -30.76
N ILE A 767 -20.74 -23.47 -30.28
CA ILE A 767 -19.52 -22.86 -29.73
C ILE A 767 -18.48 -22.75 -30.85
N ALA A 768 -18.07 -21.52 -31.15
CA ALA A 768 -17.01 -21.25 -32.10
C ALA A 768 -15.65 -21.71 -31.51
N PRO A 769 -14.78 -22.33 -32.34
CA PRO A 769 -13.44 -22.72 -31.90
C PRO A 769 -12.57 -21.48 -31.60
N TRP A 770 -11.41 -21.73 -30.98
CA TRP A 770 -10.42 -20.71 -30.67
C TRP A 770 -10.05 -19.91 -31.93
N THR A 771 -9.94 -18.59 -31.79
CA THR A 771 -9.48 -17.77 -32.91
C THR A 771 -8.00 -18.04 -33.20
N GLY A 772 -7.59 -17.89 -34.46
CA GLY A 772 -6.22 -18.23 -34.89
C GLY A 772 -5.12 -17.47 -34.14
N ARG A 773 -5.39 -16.23 -33.68
CA ARG A 773 -4.45 -15.42 -32.88
C ARG A 773 -4.22 -16.02 -31.50
N PHE A 774 -5.28 -16.35 -30.75
CA PHE A 774 -5.12 -16.97 -29.44
C PHE A 774 -4.63 -18.42 -29.53
N TYR A 775 -5.04 -19.15 -30.56
CA TYR A 775 -4.55 -20.51 -30.80
C TYR A 775 -3.04 -20.54 -31.07
N SER A 776 -2.49 -19.52 -31.76
CA SER A 776 -1.04 -19.41 -32.00
C SER A 776 -0.19 -19.25 -30.73
N LEU A 777 -0.80 -18.81 -29.62
CA LEU A 777 -0.12 -18.74 -28.32
C LEU A 777 0.00 -20.11 -27.66
N TRP A 778 -0.87 -21.05 -28.03
CA TRP A 778 -0.83 -22.45 -27.57
C TRP A 778 0.02 -23.31 -28.51
N ASP A 779 -0.28 -23.27 -29.81
CA ASP A 779 0.51 -23.91 -30.86
C ASP A 779 1.33 -22.86 -31.63
N THR A 780 2.57 -22.68 -31.18
CA THR A 780 3.51 -21.71 -31.76
C THR A 780 3.89 -22.00 -33.21
N GLY A 781 3.63 -23.20 -33.73
CA GLY A 781 3.89 -23.56 -35.13
C GLY A 781 2.76 -23.17 -36.08
N TYR A 782 1.53 -23.06 -35.57
CA TYR A 782 0.32 -22.90 -36.38
C TYR A 782 0.32 -21.65 -37.25
N ALA A 783 0.66 -20.49 -36.66
CA ALA A 783 0.66 -19.21 -37.36
C ALA A 783 1.63 -19.20 -38.56
N LYS A 784 2.84 -19.75 -38.39
CA LYS A 784 3.87 -19.75 -39.44
C LYS A 784 3.47 -20.60 -40.65
N ILE A 785 2.71 -21.69 -40.44
CA ILE A 785 2.36 -22.65 -41.48
C ILE A 785 1.05 -22.26 -42.18
N HIS A 786 0.01 -21.91 -41.42
CA HIS A 786 -1.34 -21.76 -41.95
C HIS A 786 -1.74 -20.31 -42.22
N ILE A 787 -1.17 -19.34 -41.49
CA ILE A 787 -1.58 -17.94 -41.58
C ILE A 787 -0.34 -17.02 -41.57
N PRO A 788 0.38 -16.92 -42.71
CA PRO A 788 1.66 -16.21 -42.79
C PRO A 788 1.57 -14.72 -42.42
N ILE A 789 0.39 -14.11 -42.50
CA ILE A 789 0.19 -12.71 -42.11
C ILE A 789 0.43 -12.49 -40.60
N ILE A 790 0.00 -13.43 -39.75
CA ILE A 790 0.20 -13.32 -38.29
C ILE A 790 1.69 -13.45 -37.96
N ALA A 791 2.38 -14.38 -38.62
CA ALA A 791 3.81 -14.60 -38.41
C ALA A 791 4.70 -13.50 -39.02
N SER A 792 4.16 -12.68 -39.94
CA SER A 792 4.92 -11.61 -40.60
C SER A 792 5.19 -10.40 -39.70
N VAL A 793 4.37 -10.20 -38.67
CA VAL A 793 4.53 -9.10 -37.70
C VAL A 793 5.67 -9.43 -36.74
N SER A 794 6.64 -8.53 -36.60
CA SER A 794 7.81 -8.72 -35.73
C SER A 794 7.43 -8.93 -34.26
N GLU A 795 6.32 -8.33 -33.81
CA GLU A 795 5.83 -8.42 -32.42
C GLU A 795 5.34 -9.82 -32.01
N HIS A 796 4.98 -10.66 -32.99
CA HIS A 796 4.50 -12.02 -32.77
C HIS A 796 5.63 -13.04 -32.57
N GLN A 797 6.89 -12.60 -32.63
CA GLN A 797 8.05 -13.46 -32.40
C GLN A 797 8.24 -13.77 -30.91
N PRO A 798 8.91 -14.90 -30.59
CA PRO A 798 9.28 -15.24 -29.21
C PRO A 798 10.36 -14.29 -28.67
N THR A 799 10.37 -14.10 -27.36
CA THR A 799 11.33 -13.25 -26.66
C THR A 799 12.64 -13.98 -26.37
N ALA A 800 13.76 -13.34 -26.68
CA ALA A 800 15.07 -13.81 -26.25
C ALA A 800 15.37 -13.30 -24.83
N TRP A 801 16.19 -14.04 -24.07
CA TRP A 801 16.61 -13.64 -22.71
C TRP A 801 17.22 -12.21 -22.61
N PRO A 802 17.97 -11.68 -23.60
CA PRO A 802 18.49 -10.32 -23.52
C PRO A 802 17.37 -9.28 -23.48
N SER A 803 16.23 -9.53 -24.13
CA SER A 803 15.07 -8.63 -24.07
C SER A 803 14.47 -8.58 -22.67
N PHE A 804 14.36 -9.73 -21.98
CA PHE A 804 13.92 -9.73 -20.57
C PHE A 804 14.84 -8.91 -19.66
N PHE A 805 16.16 -9.04 -19.85
CA PHE A 805 17.13 -8.26 -19.07
C PHE A 805 17.13 -6.78 -19.47
N PHE A 806 17.01 -6.48 -20.76
CA PHE A 806 16.95 -5.12 -21.28
C PHE A 806 15.75 -4.35 -20.73
N ASP A 807 14.59 -5.01 -20.61
CA ASP A 807 13.34 -4.38 -20.21
C ASP A 807 13.16 -4.27 -18.68
N LEU A 808 13.77 -5.18 -17.90
CA LEU A 808 13.52 -5.34 -16.46
C LEU A 808 14.75 -5.22 -15.56
N GLU A 809 15.96 -5.33 -16.10
CA GLU A 809 17.26 -5.26 -15.39
C GLU A 809 17.27 -6.00 -14.05
N MET A 810 17.38 -5.33 -12.90
CA MET A 810 17.41 -5.95 -11.58
C MET A 810 16.13 -6.71 -11.24
N LEU A 811 14.97 -6.26 -11.73
CA LEU A 811 13.67 -6.80 -11.34
C LEU A 811 13.52 -8.28 -11.73
N ILE A 812 14.20 -8.73 -12.79
CA ILE A 812 14.15 -10.13 -13.23
C ILE A 812 14.75 -11.09 -12.19
N PHE A 813 15.75 -10.64 -11.41
CA PHE A 813 16.38 -11.46 -10.37
C PHE A 813 15.54 -11.47 -9.09
N LEU A 814 14.88 -10.35 -8.76
CA LEU A 814 14.01 -10.24 -7.59
C LEU A 814 12.64 -10.91 -7.82
N PHE A 815 12.22 -11.08 -9.06
CA PHE A 815 10.91 -11.64 -9.40
C PHE A 815 10.68 -13.06 -8.85
N PRO A 816 11.55 -14.07 -9.09
CA PRO A 816 11.38 -15.40 -8.51
C PRO A 816 11.43 -15.39 -6.98
N ALA A 817 12.29 -14.55 -6.38
CA ALA A 817 12.40 -14.42 -4.93
C ALA A 817 11.10 -13.87 -4.31
N GLY A 818 10.47 -12.88 -4.95
CA GLY A 818 9.18 -12.33 -4.54
C GLY A 818 8.05 -13.37 -4.62
N VAL A 819 7.99 -14.12 -5.72
CA VAL A 819 7.02 -15.21 -5.88
C VAL A 819 7.23 -16.28 -4.80
N TYR A 820 8.47 -16.65 -4.51
CA TYR A 820 8.80 -17.60 -3.43
C TYR A 820 8.34 -17.09 -2.04
N LEU A 821 8.52 -15.80 -1.75
CA LEU A 821 8.03 -15.21 -0.50
C LEU A 821 6.49 -15.24 -0.41
N CYS A 822 5.78 -15.02 -1.53
CA CYS A 822 4.33 -15.19 -1.58
C CYS A 822 3.90 -16.65 -1.31
N PHE A 823 4.69 -17.64 -1.72
CA PHE A 823 4.44 -19.05 -1.37
C PHE A 823 4.63 -19.34 0.12
N ARG A 824 5.59 -18.69 0.80
CA ARG A 824 5.83 -18.90 2.25
C ARG A 824 4.66 -18.43 3.11
N GLN A 825 4.03 -17.31 2.76
CA GLN A 825 2.85 -16.78 3.46
C GLN A 825 1.63 -16.87 2.54
N LEU A 826 1.07 -18.07 2.37
CA LEU A 826 0.03 -18.32 1.38
C LEU A 826 -1.36 -17.80 1.84
N ARG A 827 -1.68 -16.55 1.50
CA ARG A 827 -3.02 -15.92 1.60
C ARG A 827 -3.76 -15.97 0.27
N ASP A 828 -5.07 -15.73 0.29
CA ASP A 828 -5.93 -15.86 -0.89
C ASP A 828 -5.55 -14.85 -2.00
N GLU A 829 -5.10 -13.65 -1.62
CA GLU A 829 -4.54 -12.63 -2.50
C GLU A 829 -3.18 -13.02 -3.10
N HIS A 830 -2.34 -13.75 -2.37
CA HIS A 830 -1.04 -14.20 -2.87
C HIS A 830 -1.21 -15.28 -3.94
N VAL A 831 -2.23 -16.13 -3.83
CA VAL A 831 -2.56 -17.12 -4.87
C VAL A 831 -2.86 -16.42 -6.21
N PHE A 832 -3.57 -15.28 -6.20
CA PHE A 832 -3.83 -14.50 -7.41
C PHE A 832 -2.53 -14.04 -8.08
N ILE A 833 -1.60 -13.47 -7.31
CA ILE A 833 -0.32 -12.98 -7.82
C ILE A 833 0.58 -14.11 -8.32
N ILE A 834 0.56 -15.27 -7.66
CA ILE A 834 1.30 -16.46 -8.12
C ILE A 834 0.76 -16.94 -9.47
N VAL A 835 -0.56 -17.11 -9.59
CA VAL A 835 -1.19 -17.53 -10.86
C VAL A 835 -0.90 -16.51 -11.95
N TYR A 836 -1.03 -15.22 -11.65
CA TYR A 836 -0.68 -14.15 -12.58
C TYR A 836 0.79 -14.20 -13.02
N SER A 837 1.72 -14.39 -12.08
CA SER A 837 3.16 -14.46 -12.34
C SER A 837 3.50 -15.59 -13.31
N VAL A 838 2.95 -16.79 -13.08
CA VAL A 838 3.24 -17.98 -13.89
C VAL A 838 2.70 -17.82 -15.31
N PHE A 839 1.44 -17.41 -15.46
CA PHE A 839 0.81 -17.28 -16.77
C PHE A 839 1.38 -16.11 -17.57
N ALA A 840 1.60 -14.95 -16.94
CA ALA A 840 2.21 -13.81 -17.63
C ALA A 840 3.64 -14.12 -18.10
N SER A 841 4.42 -14.87 -17.31
CA SER A 841 5.78 -15.28 -17.70
C SER A 841 5.77 -16.21 -18.90
N TYR A 842 4.83 -17.17 -18.95
CA TYR A 842 4.67 -18.05 -20.10
C TYR A 842 4.32 -17.27 -21.37
N PHE A 843 3.32 -16.39 -21.31
CA PHE A 843 2.86 -15.63 -22.46
C PHE A 843 3.92 -14.63 -22.96
N ALA A 844 4.65 -13.96 -22.06
CA ALA A 844 5.76 -13.11 -22.43
C ALA A 844 6.92 -13.90 -23.07
N GLY A 845 7.13 -15.16 -22.68
CA GLY A 845 8.10 -16.07 -23.32
C GLY A 845 7.73 -16.43 -24.76
N VAL A 846 6.43 -16.60 -25.04
CA VAL A 846 5.94 -16.97 -26.38
C VAL A 846 5.88 -15.78 -27.33
N MET A 847 5.57 -14.57 -26.84
CA MET A 847 5.33 -13.39 -27.68
C MET A 847 5.91 -12.11 -27.06
N VAL A 848 6.74 -11.38 -27.81
CA VAL A 848 7.40 -10.12 -27.38
C VAL A 848 6.41 -9.06 -26.90
N ARG A 849 5.28 -8.87 -27.59
CA ARG A 849 4.28 -7.88 -27.18
C ARG A 849 3.70 -8.12 -25.79
N LEU A 850 3.64 -9.38 -25.34
CA LEU A 850 3.05 -9.74 -24.04
C LEU A 850 4.01 -9.49 -22.87
N MET A 851 5.23 -9.02 -23.13
CA MET A 851 6.13 -8.48 -22.11
C MET A 851 5.50 -7.30 -21.34
N LEU A 852 4.62 -6.55 -22.00
CA LEU A 852 3.86 -5.45 -21.41
C LEU A 852 2.98 -5.92 -20.24
N THR A 853 2.34 -7.08 -20.35
CA THR A 853 1.48 -7.62 -19.28
C THR A 853 2.27 -8.31 -18.18
N LEU A 854 3.50 -8.74 -18.44
CA LEU A 854 4.41 -9.28 -17.41
C LEU A 854 5.00 -8.18 -16.51
N THR A 855 5.30 -7.01 -17.07
CA THR A 855 6.01 -5.94 -16.35
C THR A 855 5.36 -5.55 -15.00
N PRO A 856 4.03 -5.39 -14.88
CA PRO A 856 3.42 -5.03 -13.61
C PRO A 856 3.57 -6.08 -12.51
N VAL A 857 3.43 -7.37 -12.82
CA VAL A 857 3.57 -8.43 -11.80
C VAL A 857 5.01 -8.59 -11.33
N VAL A 858 5.97 -8.39 -12.24
CA VAL A 858 7.39 -8.35 -11.91
C VAL A 858 7.69 -7.21 -10.93
N CYS A 859 7.17 -6.01 -11.17
CA CYS A 859 7.34 -4.86 -10.27
C CYS A 859 6.77 -5.13 -8.87
N ILE A 860 5.57 -5.74 -8.78
CA ILE A 860 4.92 -6.07 -7.51
C ILE A 860 5.72 -7.12 -6.73
N SER A 861 6.10 -8.23 -7.37
CA SER A 861 6.87 -9.29 -6.71
C SER A 861 8.27 -8.82 -6.31
N ALA A 862 8.94 -8.05 -7.16
CA ALA A 862 10.24 -7.47 -6.83
C ALA A 862 10.15 -6.49 -5.64
N ALA A 863 9.09 -5.69 -5.56
CA ALA A 863 8.84 -4.80 -4.43
C ALA A 863 8.54 -5.57 -3.13
N VAL A 864 7.81 -6.69 -3.20
CA VAL A 864 7.60 -7.57 -2.03
C VAL A 864 8.92 -8.18 -1.55
N ALA A 865 9.80 -8.61 -2.47
CA ALA A 865 11.12 -9.11 -2.12
C ALA A 865 12.00 -8.03 -1.48
N LEU A 866 12.13 -6.88 -2.14
CA LEU A 866 12.99 -5.80 -1.65
C LEU A 866 12.48 -5.18 -0.35
N SER A 867 11.17 -4.98 -0.19
CA SER A 867 10.61 -4.50 1.07
C SER A 867 10.91 -5.45 2.22
N THR A 868 10.80 -6.77 2.02
CA THR A 868 11.09 -7.75 3.07
C THR A 868 12.57 -7.74 3.46
N ILE A 869 13.46 -7.50 2.49
CA ILE A 869 14.88 -7.29 2.76
C ILE A 869 15.07 -6.01 3.59
N LEU A 870 14.47 -4.89 3.17
CA LEU A 870 14.55 -3.63 3.91
C LEU A 870 14.01 -3.79 5.34
N ASP A 871 12.82 -4.35 5.53
CA ASP A 871 12.22 -4.59 6.85
C ASP A 871 13.16 -5.38 7.78
N THR A 872 13.86 -6.38 7.23
CA THR A 872 14.77 -7.24 8.02
C THR A 872 16.05 -6.50 8.43
N TYR A 873 16.57 -5.60 7.59
CA TYR A 873 17.88 -4.98 7.78
C TYR A 873 17.82 -3.53 8.32
N LEU A 874 16.68 -2.83 8.23
CA LEU A 874 16.51 -1.44 8.69
C LEU A 874 16.08 -1.30 10.16
N ASP A 875 15.64 -2.39 10.83
CA ASP A 875 15.22 -2.34 12.23
C ASP A 875 16.43 -2.20 13.18
N PHE A 876 16.78 -0.96 13.53
CA PHE A 876 17.87 -0.63 14.45
C PHE A 876 17.55 -0.95 15.93
N ASN A 877 16.27 -1.13 16.29
CA ASN A 877 15.82 -1.29 17.68
C ASN A 877 15.98 -2.71 18.25
N THR A 878 16.22 -3.74 17.43
CA THR A 878 16.42 -5.12 17.89
C THR A 878 17.84 -5.43 18.35
N ALA A 879 18.76 -4.45 18.34
CA ALA A 879 20.15 -4.66 18.74
C ALA A 879 20.38 -4.68 20.27
N ALA A 880 19.34 -4.57 21.11
CA ALA A 880 19.49 -4.53 22.56
C ALA A 880 18.44 -5.38 23.30
N THR A 881 18.50 -6.71 23.15
CA THR A 881 18.28 -7.73 24.23
C THR A 881 18.13 -9.12 23.60
N PRO A 882 19.03 -10.09 23.86
CA PRO A 882 18.73 -11.50 23.66
C PRO A 882 18.00 -12.04 24.90
N THR A 883 16.68 -12.19 24.82
CA THR A 883 15.89 -12.90 25.83
C THR A 883 15.87 -14.40 25.49
N GLU A 884 16.32 -15.23 26.44
CA GLU A 884 16.25 -16.69 26.36
C GLU A 884 14.79 -17.17 26.29
N PRO A 885 14.45 -18.17 25.45
CA PRO A 885 13.12 -18.76 25.46
C PRO A 885 12.98 -19.76 26.62
N THR A 886 12.33 -19.33 27.70
CA THR A 886 11.74 -20.26 28.67
C THR A 886 10.57 -20.99 28.01
N GLY A 887 10.75 -22.30 27.79
CA GLY A 887 9.69 -23.17 27.32
C GLY A 887 8.59 -23.32 28.37
N GLN A 888 7.34 -23.38 27.91
CA GLN A 888 6.32 -24.18 28.56
C GLN A 888 5.29 -24.66 27.53
N ALA A 889 5.15 -25.98 27.54
CA ALA A 889 4.18 -26.75 26.81
C ALA A 889 2.77 -26.51 27.35
N SER A 890 1.79 -26.49 26.45
CA SER A 890 0.39 -26.76 26.77
C SER A 890 -0.04 -28.07 26.11
N THR A 891 0.01 -29.14 26.89
CA THR A 891 -0.73 -30.39 26.63
C THR A 891 -2.15 -30.25 27.15
N SER A 892 -3.13 -30.46 26.27
CA SER A 892 -4.49 -30.91 26.61
C SER A 892 -4.68 -32.34 26.09
N THR A 893 -4.62 -33.31 26.99
CA THR A 893 -5.13 -34.70 26.88
C THR A 893 -6.59 -34.69 27.39
N GLU A 894 -7.54 -35.57 27.06
CA GLU A 894 -7.57 -36.88 26.42
C GLU A 894 -9.04 -37.30 26.21
N ALA A 895 -9.32 -38.15 25.21
CA ALA A 895 -10.40 -39.15 25.28
C ALA A 895 -9.96 -40.43 24.57
N THR A 896 -9.22 -41.27 25.32
CA THR A 896 -9.40 -42.73 25.58
C THR A 896 -9.65 -43.78 24.45
N PRO A 897 -9.29 -45.07 24.66
CA PRO A 897 -8.38 -45.80 23.76
C PRO A 897 -8.78 -47.25 23.35
N ARG A 898 -7.85 -47.92 22.63
CA ARG A 898 -7.63 -49.37 22.35
C ARG A 898 -8.23 -49.92 21.04
N SER A 899 -7.44 -50.55 20.15
CA SER A 899 -6.77 -51.83 20.41
C SER A 899 -5.35 -51.99 19.80
N LYS A 900 -4.66 -52.98 20.36
CA LYS A 900 -3.24 -53.36 20.21
C LYS A 900 -2.97 -54.30 19.03
N HIS A 901 -1.73 -54.25 18.51
CA HIS A 901 -0.76 -55.32 18.14
C HIS A 901 0.10 -54.80 16.97
N ALA A 902 1.41 -55.00 16.86
CA ALA A 902 2.37 -55.84 17.56
C ALA A 902 3.79 -55.26 17.49
N SER A 903 4.64 -55.79 18.37
CA SER A 903 6.06 -55.54 18.67
C SER A 903 7.03 -55.85 17.51
N ALA A 904 8.00 -54.97 17.29
CA ALA A 904 9.43 -55.12 17.62
C ALA A 904 10.29 -55.90 16.61
N ALA A 905 11.12 -55.16 15.86
CA ALA A 905 12.44 -55.59 15.40
C ALA A 905 13.37 -54.38 15.22
N SER A 906 14.58 -54.51 15.77
CA SER A 906 15.84 -53.78 15.54
C SER A 906 15.94 -52.27 15.81
N LYS A 907 16.13 -51.92 17.09
CA LYS A 907 17.10 -50.89 17.52
C LYS A 907 18.43 -51.59 17.79
N ALA A 908 19.40 -51.49 16.88
CA ALA A 908 20.83 -51.73 17.13
C ALA A 908 21.67 -51.46 15.86
N ALA A 909 21.77 -50.20 15.44
CA ALA A 909 22.85 -49.72 14.58
C ALA A 909 22.91 -48.18 14.66
N ALA A 910 24.12 -47.63 14.69
CA ALA A 910 24.46 -46.21 14.66
C ALA A 910 24.27 -45.41 15.96
N ALA A 911 24.98 -45.84 17.01
CA ALA A 911 25.59 -44.92 17.96
C ALA A 911 27.11 -44.96 17.75
N LYS A 912 27.60 -44.14 16.81
CA LYS A 912 28.95 -43.55 16.73
C LYS A 912 29.13 -42.87 15.37
N GLU A 913 29.82 -41.74 15.40
CA GLU A 913 30.21 -40.87 14.28
C GLU A 913 29.18 -39.84 13.80
N ALA A 914 29.23 -38.65 14.39
CA ALA A 914 29.41 -37.38 13.67
C ALA A 914 29.44 -36.24 14.69
N ASP A 915 30.59 -36.10 15.34
CA ASP A 915 31.03 -34.80 15.85
C ASP A 915 31.47 -33.99 14.62
N SER A 916 30.59 -33.12 14.11
CA SER A 916 30.92 -31.94 13.31
C SER A 916 29.63 -31.22 12.88
N THR A 917 29.71 -29.89 12.88
CA THR A 917 28.70 -28.90 12.46
C THR A 917 27.46 -28.77 13.34
N LYS A 918 27.68 -28.38 14.60
CA LYS A 918 26.92 -27.24 15.14
C LYS A 918 27.19 -26.05 14.21
N GLU A 919 26.24 -25.69 13.36
CA GLU A 919 26.28 -24.37 12.70
C GLU A 919 26.16 -23.31 13.80
N LYS A 920 27.32 -22.80 14.21
CA LYS A 920 27.46 -21.48 14.81
C LYS A 920 26.85 -20.49 13.81
N TYR A 921 25.82 -19.76 14.20
CA TYR A 921 25.39 -18.57 13.47
C TYR A 921 26.54 -17.55 13.52
N TYR A 922 27.39 -17.55 12.49
CA TYR A 922 28.38 -16.50 12.27
C TYR A 922 27.68 -15.34 11.54
N GLY A 923 27.40 -14.27 12.29
CA GLY A 923 27.38 -12.87 11.83
C GLY A 923 26.44 -12.44 10.69
N ILE A 924 25.19 -12.07 11.01
CA ILE A 924 24.36 -11.14 10.17
C ILE A 924 23.59 -10.12 11.05
N LEU A 925 24.07 -9.85 12.26
CA LEU A 925 23.46 -8.87 13.18
C LEU A 925 24.41 -7.74 13.58
N ASN A 926 25.67 -7.77 13.13
CA ASN A 926 26.59 -6.66 13.34
C ASN A 926 26.19 -5.47 12.45
N PHE A 927 26.23 -4.26 13.01
CA PHE A 927 25.91 -3.01 12.32
C PHE A 927 26.60 -2.91 10.95
N ASP A 928 27.87 -3.30 10.86
CA ASP A 928 28.65 -3.29 9.62
C ASP A 928 28.05 -4.18 8.53
N SER A 929 27.60 -5.38 8.87
CA SER A 929 26.99 -6.32 7.90
C SER A 929 25.64 -5.81 7.38
N ARG A 930 24.82 -5.19 8.25
CA ARG A 930 23.54 -4.58 7.85
C ARG A 930 23.78 -3.38 6.93
N THR A 931 24.73 -2.51 7.28
CA THR A 931 25.09 -1.34 6.48
C THR A 931 25.64 -1.74 5.11
N ILE A 932 26.46 -2.80 5.02
CA ILE A 932 26.98 -3.31 3.75
C ILE A 932 25.84 -3.80 2.84
N VAL A 933 24.91 -4.60 3.38
CA VAL A 933 23.76 -5.12 2.61
C VAL A 933 22.87 -3.97 2.12
N LEU A 934 22.53 -3.03 3.01
CA LEU A 934 21.72 -1.87 2.65
C LEU A 934 22.40 -1.00 1.58
N THR A 935 23.70 -0.74 1.72
CA THR A 935 24.47 0.03 0.73
C THR A 935 24.47 -0.66 -0.64
N ASN A 936 24.60 -1.98 -0.68
CA ASN A 936 24.57 -2.76 -1.92
C ASN A 936 23.23 -2.64 -2.65
N PHE A 937 22.10 -2.79 -1.93
CA PHE A 937 20.77 -2.62 -2.53
C PHE A 937 20.48 -1.19 -2.98
N VAL A 938 21.01 -0.18 -2.28
CA VAL A 938 20.93 1.22 -2.72
C VAL A 938 21.71 1.43 -4.03
N ILE A 939 22.91 0.83 -4.17
CA ILE A 939 23.68 0.88 -5.42
C ILE A 939 22.89 0.24 -6.57
N PHE A 940 22.28 -0.93 -6.35
CA PHE A 940 21.44 -1.57 -7.36
C PHE A 940 20.25 -0.69 -7.78
N LEU A 941 19.59 -0.01 -6.84
CA LEU A 941 18.51 0.93 -7.18
C LEU A 941 18.99 2.10 -8.04
N VAL A 942 20.20 2.63 -7.78
CA VAL A 942 20.80 3.69 -8.60
C VAL A 942 21.14 3.19 -10.00
N ILE A 943 21.70 1.98 -10.12
CA ILE A 943 21.99 1.35 -11.42
C ILE A 943 20.69 1.12 -12.20
N PHE A 944 19.63 0.63 -11.54
CA PHE A 944 18.32 0.46 -12.15
C PHE A 944 17.78 1.77 -12.74
N VAL A 945 17.79 2.86 -11.97
CA VAL A 945 17.34 4.18 -12.46
C VAL A 945 18.18 4.67 -13.64
N TRP A 946 19.51 4.49 -13.60
CA TRP A 946 20.39 4.82 -14.71
C TRP A 946 20.02 4.01 -15.96
N HIS A 947 19.93 2.68 -15.83
CA HIS A 947 19.59 1.77 -16.92
C HIS A 947 18.25 2.14 -17.54
N CYS A 948 17.21 2.31 -16.72
CA CYS A 948 15.88 2.68 -17.19
C CYS A 948 15.89 3.99 -17.98
N THR A 949 16.61 4.99 -17.49
CA THR A 949 16.74 6.30 -18.17
C THR A 949 17.51 6.17 -19.47
N TRP A 950 18.60 5.40 -19.49
CA TRP A 950 19.42 5.17 -20.68
C TRP A 950 18.67 4.41 -21.77
N VAL A 951 17.97 3.32 -21.41
CA VAL A 951 17.15 2.53 -22.34
C VAL A 951 16.03 3.39 -22.92
N THR A 952 15.31 4.11 -22.06
CA THR A 952 14.23 4.99 -22.50
C THR A 952 14.74 6.05 -23.47
N SER A 953 15.84 6.72 -23.11
CA SER A 953 16.46 7.76 -23.92
C SER A 953 16.91 7.25 -25.29
N ASN A 954 17.58 6.09 -25.36
CA ASN A 954 18.31 5.69 -26.57
C ASN A 954 17.57 4.69 -27.45
N ALA A 955 16.74 3.82 -26.87
CA ALA A 955 16.07 2.76 -27.62
C ALA A 955 14.60 3.10 -27.92
N TYR A 956 13.82 3.49 -26.91
CA TYR A 956 12.37 3.66 -27.08
C TYR A 956 11.92 5.06 -27.51
N SER A 957 12.76 6.09 -27.31
CA SER A 957 12.39 7.49 -27.64
C SER A 957 12.72 7.90 -29.07
N SER A 958 12.52 7.01 -30.05
CA SER A 958 12.79 7.28 -31.47
C SER A 958 11.49 7.34 -32.30
N PRO A 959 11.20 8.44 -33.01
CA PRO A 959 10.05 8.52 -33.89
C PRO A 959 10.23 7.63 -35.13
N SER A 960 9.15 7.01 -35.60
CA SER A 960 9.15 6.20 -36.83
C SER A 960 8.94 7.01 -38.12
N ILE A 961 8.46 8.25 -38.00
CA ILE A 961 8.15 9.13 -39.14
C ILE A 961 9.39 9.89 -39.59
N VAL A 962 10.20 10.31 -38.61
CA VAL A 962 11.36 11.16 -38.80
C VAL A 962 12.58 10.31 -38.51
N LEU A 963 13.42 10.10 -39.51
CA LEU A 963 14.63 9.30 -39.36
C LEU A 963 15.78 10.21 -38.94
N ALA A 964 16.42 9.91 -37.82
CA ALA A 964 17.60 10.62 -37.36
C ALA A 964 18.86 9.89 -37.82
N SER A 965 19.70 10.58 -38.60
CA SER A 965 21.07 10.14 -38.91
C SER A 965 22.07 10.99 -38.13
N ARG A 966 23.25 10.43 -37.83
CA ARG A 966 24.37 11.17 -37.25
C ARG A 966 25.44 11.36 -38.30
N ASN A 967 25.84 12.61 -38.50
CA ASN A 967 26.98 12.94 -39.33
C ASN A 967 28.30 12.53 -38.62
N PRO A 968 29.41 12.39 -39.37
CA PRO A 968 30.72 12.09 -38.79
C PRO A 968 31.23 13.11 -37.75
N ASP A 969 30.69 14.34 -37.78
CA ASP A 969 30.98 15.41 -36.81
C ASP A 969 30.15 15.31 -35.51
N GLY A 970 29.24 14.34 -35.43
CA GLY A 970 28.32 14.17 -34.30
C GLY A 970 27.04 15.02 -34.37
N SER A 971 26.88 15.88 -35.38
CA SER A 971 25.63 16.62 -35.63
C SER A 971 24.52 15.67 -36.08
N GLN A 972 23.30 15.95 -35.63
CA GLN A 972 22.12 15.17 -35.97
C GLN A 972 21.51 15.73 -37.27
N HIS A 973 21.47 14.92 -38.32
CA HIS A 973 20.77 15.22 -39.56
C HIS A 973 19.41 14.51 -39.55
N ILE A 974 18.35 15.28 -39.71
CA ILE A 974 16.98 14.77 -39.68
C ILE A 974 16.49 14.56 -41.11
N ILE A 975 15.96 13.37 -41.39
CA ILE A 975 15.41 12.96 -42.68
C ILE A 975 13.89 12.82 -42.52
N ASP A 976 13.12 13.59 -43.31
CA ASP A 976 11.66 13.69 -43.20
C ASP A 976 10.92 13.38 -44.52
N ASP A 977 11.48 12.47 -45.31
CA ASP A 977 10.97 12.05 -46.63
C ASP A 977 9.52 11.52 -46.59
N PHE A 978 9.10 10.90 -45.47
CA PHE A 978 7.73 10.40 -45.31
C PHE A 978 6.71 11.54 -45.30
N ARG A 979 6.92 12.57 -44.45
CA ARG A 979 6.00 13.71 -44.37
C ARG A 979 6.01 14.52 -45.66
N GLU A 980 7.18 14.70 -46.27
CA GLU A 980 7.31 15.34 -47.59
C GLU A 980 6.40 14.65 -48.62
N SER A 981 6.53 13.32 -48.73
CA SER A 981 5.80 12.51 -49.72
C SER A 981 4.29 12.48 -49.45
N TYR A 982 3.88 12.32 -48.19
CA TYR A 982 2.46 12.33 -47.83
C TYR A 982 1.83 13.72 -48.02
N ASN A 983 2.57 14.80 -47.76
CA ASN A 983 2.11 16.15 -48.03
C ASN A 983 1.98 16.42 -49.55
N TRP A 984 2.93 15.94 -50.35
CA TRP A 984 2.83 16.01 -51.81
C TRP A 984 1.56 15.30 -52.29
N LEU A 985 1.31 14.09 -51.78
CA LEU A 985 0.12 13.32 -52.13
C LEU A 985 -1.17 14.06 -51.74
N ARG A 986 -1.18 14.74 -50.59
CA ARG A 986 -2.32 15.52 -50.10
C ARG A 986 -2.61 16.78 -50.93
N GLN A 987 -1.59 17.48 -51.42
CA GLN A 987 -1.76 18.77 -52.10
C GLN A 987 -1.87 18.63 -53.62
N ASN A 988 -1.23 17.62 -54.21
CA ASN A 988 -1.03 17.54 -55.66
C ASN A 988 -1.89 16.46 -56.35
N THR A 989 -2.61 15.63 -55.60
CA THR A 989 -3.52 14.62 -56.15
C THR A 989 -4.99 15.00 -55.93
N LYS A 990 -5.89 14.45 -56.75
CA LYS A 990 -7.34 14.60 -56.55
C LYS A 990 -7.76 14.02 -55.21
N GLU A 991 -8.79 14.57 -54.57
CA GLU A 991 -9.27 14.10 -53.26
C GLU A 991 -9.77 12.65 -53.29
N ASP A 992 -10.27 12.19 -54.44
CA ASP A 992 -10.75 10.84 -54.65
C ASP A 992 -9.67 9.89 -55.20
N ALA A 993 -8.40 10.32 -55.28
CA ALA A 993 -7.33 9.50 -55.84
C ALA A 993 -7.04 8.27 -54.97
N LYS A 994 -7.10 7.08 -55.55
CA LYS A 994 -6.94 5.81 -54.82
C LYS A 994 -5.49 5.39 -54.81
N ILE A 995 -4.97 5.18 -53.60
CA ILE A 995 -3.55 4.87 -53.36
C ILE A 995 -3.40 3.39 -53.03
N MET A 996 -2.54 2.72 -53.78
CA MET A 996 -2.12 1.36 -53.53
C MET A 996 -0.75 1.34 -52.87
N SER A 997 -0.67 0.74 -51.69
CA SER A 997 0.57 0.54 -50.93
C SER A 997 0.51 -0.81 -50.22
N TRP A 998 1.63 -1.21 -49.60
CA TRP A 998 1.58 -2.30 -48.63
C TRP A 998 0.73 -1.93 -47.39
N TRP A 999 0.22 -2.93 -46.68
CA TRP A 999 -0.76 -2.74 -45.61
C TRP A 999 -0.22 -1.96 -44.40
N ASP A 1000 1.08 -2.06 -44.11
CA ASP A 1000 1.75 -1.36 -43.00
C ASP A 1000 1.46 0.16 -42.99
N TYR A 1001 1.43 0.78 -44.17
CA TYR A 1001 1.38 2.23 -44.33
C TYR A 1001 -0.04 2.79 -44.46
N GLY A 1002 -1.08 1.94 -44.46
CA GLY A 1002 -2.46 2.35 -44.75
C GLY A 1002 -3.00 3.42 -43.78
N TYR A 1003 -2.73 3.28 -42.48
CA TYR A 1003 -3.12 4.27 -41.47
C TYR A 1003 -2.37 5.59 -41.62
N GLN A 1004 -1.09 5.56 -41.99
CA GLN A 1004 -0.30 6.79 -42.20
C GLN A 1004 -0.77 7.54 -43.45
N ILE A 1005 -1.06 6.85 -44.54
CA ILE A 1005 -1.58 7.47 -45.77
C ILE A 1005 -2.96 8.09 -45.51
N SER A 1006 -3.87 7.34 -44.89
CA SER A 1006 -5.22 7.86 -44.58
C SER A 1006 -5.21 8.97 -43.52
N GLY A 1007 -4.24 8.96 -42.60
CA GLY A 1007 -4.08 9.99 -41.56
C GLY A 1007 -3.37 11.27 -42.02
N MET A 1008 -2.23 11.15 -42.72
CA MET A 1008 -1.41 12.29 -43.15
C MET A 1008 -1.77 12.80 -44.54
N ALA A 1009 -1.85 11.90 -45.53
CA ALA A 1009 -2.13 12.27 -46.91
C ALA A 1009 -3.62 12.52 -47.16
N ASP A 1010 -4.48 12.01 -46.27
CA ASP A 1010 -5.95 12.10 -46.36
C ASP A 1010 -6.47 11.65 -47.74
N ARG A 1011 -6.07 10.44 -48.15
CA ARG A 1011 -6.47 9.81 -49.41
C ARG A 1011 -7.00 8.39 -49.23
N PRO A 1012 -7.92 7.94 -50.10
CA PRO A 1012 -8.41 6.57 -50.08
C PRO A 1012 -7.31 5.51 -50.26
N THR A 1013 -7.31 4.49 -49.39
CA THR A 1013 -6.37 3.35 -49.47
C THR A 1013 -7.09 2.03 -49.81
N LEU A 1014 -6.41 1.18 -50.59
CA LEU A 1014 -6.95 -0.15 -50.95
C LEU A 1014 -6.86 -1.16 -49.79
N VAL A 1015 -5.74 -1.17 -49.07
CA VAL A 1015 -5.48 -2.06 -47.94
C VAL A 1015 -5.01 -1.25 -46.75
N ASP A 1016 -5.20 -1.81 -45.56
CA ASP A 1016 -4.95 -1.11 -44.32
C ASP A 1016 -4.45 -2.05 -43.23
N ASN A 1017 -3.94 -1.48 -42.15
CA ASN A 1017 -3.16 -2.18 -41.13
C ASN A 1017 -4.03 -3.08 -40.20
N ASN A 1018 -5.37 -2.96 -40.21
CA ASN A 1018 -6.25 -3.86 -39.45
C ASN A 1018 -6.30 -5.32 -39.96
N THR A 1019 -5.80 -5.57 -41.17
CA THR A 1019 -5.71 -6.90 -41.81
C THR A 1019 -6.94 -7.82 -41.67
N TRP A 1020 -8.16 -7.31 -41.78
CA TRP A 1020 -9.38 -8.10 -41.55
C TRP A 1020 -9.79 -8.97 -42.75
N ASN A 1021 -9.37 -8.60 -43.96
CA ASN A 1021 -9.62 -9.36 -45.19
C ASN A 1021 -8.31 -9.77 -45.87
N ASN A 1022 -7.88 -11.01 -45.61
CA ASN A 1022 -6.63 -11.57 -46.13
C ASN A 1022 -6.60 -11.66 -47.66
N THR A 1023 -7.73 -11.97 -48.29
CA THR A 1023 -7.82 -12.11 -49.75
C THR A 1023 -7.49 -10.80 -50.45
N HIS A 1024 -7.95 -9.68 -49.90
CA HIS A 1024 -7.70 -8.35 -50.47
C HIS A 1024 -6.23 -7.93 -50.34
N ILE A 1025 -5.60 -8.22 -49.20
CA ILE A 1025 -4.16 -8.01 -49.01
C ILE A 1025 -3.34 -8.89 -49.95
N ALA A 1026 -3.75 -10.15 -50.10
CA ALA A 1026 -3.13 -11.05 -51.04
C ALA A 1026 -3.24 -10.50 -52.48
N THR A 1027 -4.35 -9.87 -52.87
CA THR A 1027 -4.50 -9.24 -54.20
C THR A 1027 -3.44 -8.15 -54.43
N VAL A 1028 -3.21 -7.30 -53.42
CA VAL A 1028 -2.15 -6.29 -53.46
C VAL A 1028 -0.76 -6.95 -53.53
N GLY A 1029 -0.51 -7.96 -52.70
CA GLY A 1029 0.74 -8.73 -52.75
C GLY A 1029 0.99 -9.39 -54.10
N ARG A 1030 -0.08 -9.89 -54.75
CA ARG A 1030 -0.03 -10.47 -56.09
C ARG A 1030 0.30 -9.42 -57.16
N ALA A 1031 -0.33 -8.26 -57.11
CA ALA A 1031 -0.01 -7.18 -58.04
C ALA A 1031 1.44 -6.70 -57.88
N MET A 1032 1.93 -6.58 -56.65
CA MET A 1032 3.32 -6.17 -56.38
C MET A 1032 4.35 -7.21 -56.84
N SER A 1033 3.98 -8.50 -56.83
CA SER A 1033 4.91 -9.60 -57.15
C SER A 1033 4.82 -10.12 -58.59
N SER A 1034 3.76 -9.79 -59.33
CA SER A 1034 3.59 -10.21 -60.73
C SER A 1034 4.38 -9.34 -61.70
N ASN A 1035 4.39 -9.72 -62.98
CA ASN A 1035 4.89 -8.88 -64.07
C ASN A 1035 4.00 -7.63 -64.28
N GLU A 1036 4.51 -6.63 -65.01
CA GLU A 1036 3.75 -5.39 -65.30
C GLU A 1036 2.39 -5.61 -65.97
N GLU A 1037 2.27 -6.59 -66.87
CA GLU A 1037 1.04 -6.84 -67.63
C GLU A 1037 -0.09 -7.35 -66.72
N ASP A 1038 0.19 -8.37 -65.88
CA ASP A 1038 -0.80 -8.93 -64.96
C ASP A 1038 -1.10 -7.94 -63.82
N ALA A 1039 -0.08 -7.20 -63.34
CA ALA A 1039 -0.25 -6.23 -62.28
C ALA A 1039 -1.10 -5.02 -62.74
N TYR A 1040 -0.92 -4.55 -63.98
CA TYR A 1040 -1.73 -3.46 -64.54
C TYR A 1040 -3.20 -3.84 -64.67
N GLU A 1041 -3.51 -5.09 -65.05
CA GLU A 1041 -4.89 -5.59 -65.07
C GLU A 1041 -5.51 -5.52 -63.66
N ILE A 1042 -4.79 -5.96 -62.62
CA ILE A 1042 -5.27 -5.93 -61.24
C ILE A 1042 -5.47 -4.48 -60.76
N MET A 1043 -4.51 -3.58 -61.04
CA MET A 1043 -4.60 -2.17 -60.67
C MET A 1043 -5.81 -1.49 -61.31
N LYS A 1044 -6.09 -1.76 -62.59
CA LYS A 1044 -7.28 -1.21 -63.28
C LYS A 1044 -8.59 -1.83 -62.80
N GLN A 1045 -8.61 -3.13 -62.43
CA GLN A 1045 -9.80 -3.74 -61.84
C GLN A 1045 -10.22 -3.11 -60.50
N HIS A 1046 -9.28 -2.47 -59.79
CA HIS A 1046 -9.51 -1.84 -58.49
C HIS A 1046 -9.42 -0.30 -58.55
N ASP A 1047 -9.50 0.29 -59.75
CA ASP A 1047 -9.42 1.74 -59.99
C ASP A 1047 -8.24 2.45 -59.30
N VAL A 1048 -7.05 1.83 -59.29
CA VAL A 1048 -5.85 2.42 -58.68
C VAL A 1048 -5.31 3.55 -59.54
N ASP A 1049 -5.12 4.72 -58.93
CA ASP A 1049 -4.54 5.90 -59.59
C ASP A 1049 -3.03 6.02 -59.33
N TYR A 1050 -2.61 5.79 -58.09
CA TYR A 1050 -1.21 5.90 -57.66
C TYR A 1050 -0.76 4.68 -56.87
N VAL A 1051 0.52 4.33 -57.04
CA VAL A 1051 1.21 3.28 -56.30
C VAL A 1051 2.34 3.92 -55.49
N LEU A 1052 2.35 3.67 -54.18
CA LEU A 1052 3.39 4.15 -53.26
C LEU A 1052 4.23 2.97 -52.80
N ILE A 1053 5.55 3.11 -52.93
CA ILE A 1053 6.53 2.15 -52.41
C ILE A 1053 7.61 2.85 -51.59
N ILE A 1054 8.20 2.12 -50.65
CA ILE A 1054 9.34 2.57 -49.87
C ILE A 1054 10.61 1.83 -50.29
N PHE A 1055 11.64 2.59 -50.63
CA PHE A 1055 12.92 2.14 -51.12
C PHE A 1055 14.08 2.70 -50.28
N GLY A 1056 14.77 1.83 -49.55
CA GLY A 1056 15.82 2.25 -48.61
C GLY A 1056 17.24 2.20 -49.16
N GLY A 1057 17.41 1.84 -50.44
CA GLY A 1057 18.70 1.42 -50.99
C GLY A 1057 19.79 2.49 -51.03
N LEU A 1058 19.42 3.79 -51.11
CA LEU A 1058 20.38 4.90 -51.16
C LEU A 1058 20.98 5.22 -49.79
N LEU A 1059 20.15 5.32 -48.76
CA LEU A 1059 20.58 5.68 -47.40
C LEU A 1059 21.00 4.47 -46.57
N GLY A 1060 20.48 3.27 -46.87
CA GLY A 1060 20.66 2.09 -46.02
C GLY A 1060 19.50 1.88 -45.03
N TYR A 1061 18.28 2.27 -45.37
CA TYR A 1061 17.10 2.03 -44.52
C TYR A 1061 16.64 0.58 -44.64
N SER A 1062 16.75 -0.18 -43.55
CA SER A 1062 16.47 -1.63 -43.53
C SER A 1062 14.99 -1.98 -43.62
N GLY A 1063 14.09 -1.06 -43.28
CA GLY A 1063 12.65 -1.28 -43.22
C GLY A 1063 11.90 -1.06 -44.53
N ASP A 1064 12.56 -1.20 -45.68
CA ASP A 1064 11.99 -0.94 -46.99
C ASP A 1064 11.23 -2.14 -47.58
N ASP A 1065 10.48 -1.90 -48.67
CA ASP A 1065 9.54 -2.88 -49.18
C ASP A 1065 10.20 -4.08 -49.86
N ILE A 1066 11.46 -3.94 -50.32
CA ILE A 1066 12.22 -5.06 -50.88
C ILE A 1066 12.59 -6.09 -49.80
N ASN A 1067 12.87 -5.68 -48.55
CA ASN A 1067 13.10 -6.64 -47.47
C ASN A 1067 11.79 -7.33 -47.02
N LYS A 1068 10.66 -6.61 -47.12
CA LYS A 1068 9.31 -7.15 -46.83
C LYS A 1068 8.74 -7.98 -47.98
N TYR A 1069 9.33 -7.89 -49.17
CA TYR A 1069 8.78 -8.44 -50.41
C TYR A 1069 8.49 -9.95 -50.35
N LEU A 1070 9.33 -10.72 -49.63
CA LEU A 1070 9.11 -12.16 -49.47
C LEU A 1070 7.80 -12.48 -48.73
N TRP A 1071 7.37 -11.62 -47.80
CA TRP A 1071 6.08 -11.75 -47.14
C TRP A 1071 4.91 -11.48 -48.10
N MET A 1072 5.07 -10.49 -49.00
CA MET A 1072 4.07 -10.22 -50.04
C MET A 1072 3.85 -11.45 -50.92
N ILE A 1073 4.95 -12.12 -51.30
CA ILE A 1073 4.92 -13.35 -52.09
C ILE A 1073 4.23 -14.49 -51.32
N ARG A 1074 4.61 -14.74 -50.06
CA ARG A 1074 4.03 -15.81 -49.23
C ARG A 1074 2.52 -15.64 -49.00
N ILE A 1075 2.08 -14.41 -48.72
CA ILE A 1075 0.67 -14.10 -48.53
C ILE A 1075 -0.11 -14.30 -49.84
N ALA A 1076 0.46 -13.89 -50.97
CA ALA A 1076 -0.14 -14.10 -52.28
C ALA A 1076 -0.17 -15.58 -52.72
N GLU A 1077 0.90 -16.33 -52.45
CA GLU A 1077 0.98 -17.78 -52.72
C GLU A 1077 -0.05 -18.57 -51.92
N GLY A 1078 -0.31 -18.18 -50.66
CA GLY A 1078 -1.33 -18.83 -49.83
C GLY A 1078 -2.75 -18.79 -50.41
N VAL A 1079 -3.06 -17.81 -51.26
CA VAL A 1079 -4.37 -17.66 -51.92
C VAL A 1079 -4.33 -18.10 -53.40
N TRP A 1080 -3.24 -17.82 -54.12
CA TRP A 1080 -3.05 -18.20 -55.53
C TRP A 1080 -1.76 -19.00 -55.77
N PRO A 1081 -1.69 -20.26 -55.30
CA PRO A 1081 -0.50 -21.10 -55.40
C PRO A 1081 -0.12 -21.48 -56.85
N ASP A 1082 -1.09 -21.42 -57.77
CA ASP A 1082 -0.86 -21.73 -59.19
C ASP A 1082 -0.16 -20.60 -59.95
N LYS A 1083 -0.30 -19.35 -59.48
CA LYS A 1083 0.21 -18.16 -60.17
C LYS A 1083 1.53 -17.67 -59.59
N ILE A 1084 1.65 -17.68 -58.27
CA ILE A 1084 2.83 -17.20 -57.55
C ILE A 1084 3.41 -18.36 -56.74
N LYS A 1085 4.72 -18.57 -56.87
CA LYS A 1085 5.48 -19.57 -56.10
C LYS A 1085 6.74 -18.93 -55.55
N GLU A 1086 6.96 -19.04 -54.25
CA GLU A 1086 8.13 -18.46 -53.56
C GLU A 1086 9.45 -18.92 -54.20
N SER A 1087 9.54 -20.20 -54.59
CA SER A 1087 10.74 -20.78 -55.20
C SER A 1087 11.20 -20.11 -56.49
N ASN A 1088 10.29 -19.46 -57.24
CA ASN A 1088 10.63 -18.80 -58.50
C ASN A 1088 11.41 -17.49 -58.33
N TYR A 1089 11.43 -16.93 -57.11
CA TYR A 1089 12.13 -15.68 -56.82
C TYR A 1089 13.57 -15.90 -56.35
N PHE A 1090 13.90 -17.11 -55.87
CA PHE A 1090 15.26 -17.49 -55.50
C PHE A 1090 16.11 -17.83 -56.73
N THR A 1091 17.43 -17.73 -56.59
CA THR A 1091 18.36 -18.28 -57.58
C THR A 1091 18.28 -19.82 -57.61
N PRO A 1092 18.83 -20.49 -58.64
CA PRO A 1092 18.93 -21.95 -58.64
C PRO A 1092 19.71 -22.54 -57.45
N THR A 1093 20.54 -21.73 -56.77
CA THR A 1093 21.26 -22.09 -55.54
C THR A 1093 20.43 -21.90 -54.27
N GLY A 1094 19.25 -21.26 -54.36
CA GLY A 1094 18.38 -20.94 -53.24
C GLY A 1094 18.65 -19.58 -52.58
N ASP A 1095 19.48 -18.73 -53.18
CA ASP A 1095 19.83 -17.41 -52.63
C ASP A 1095 18.80 -16.34 -53.03
N TYR A 1096 18.51 -15.42 -52.11
CA TYR A 1096 17.72 -14.21 -52.39
C TYR A 1096 18.67 -13.06 -52.80
N ARG A 1097 18.67 -12.71 -54.11
CA ARG A 1097 19.58 -11.70 -54.68
C ARG A 1097 18.84 -10.69 -55.55
N VAL A 1098 19.40 -9.49 -55.64
CA VAL A 1098 18.91 -8.37 -56.47
C VAL A 1098 19.91 -7.94 -57.56
N ASP A 1099 21.10 -8.54 -57.58
CA ASP A 1099 22.16 -8.30 -58.56
C ASP A 1099 21.93 -9.00 -59.91
N ASP A 1100 22.95 -9.01 -60.77
CA ASP A 1100 22.91 -9.69 -62.08
C ASP A 1100 22.54 -11.18 -61.98
N LYS A 1101 22.76 -11.83 -60.82
CA LYS A 1101 22.45 -13.25 -60.60
C LYS A 1101 21.03 -13.47 -60.08
N ALA A 1102 20.25 -12.42 -59.85
CA ALA A 1102 18.84 -12.53 -59.47
C ALA A 1102 18.03 -13.35 -60.50
N SER A 1103 17.00 -14.05 -60.03
CA SER A 1103 16.10 -14.82 -60.89
C SER A 1103 15.41 -13.90 -61.92
N GLN A 1104 15.08 -14.46 -63.09
CA GLN A 1104 14.37 -13.69 -64.11
C GLN A 1104 13.00 -13.20 -63.61
N THR A 1105 12.31 -14.03 -62.81
CA THR A 1105 11.05 -13.66 -62.15
C THR A 1105 11.21 -12.46 -61.22
N MET A 1106 12.32 -12.39 -60.45
CA MET A 1106 12.60 -11.25 -59.57
C MET A 1106 12.81 -9.97 -60.39
N LYS A 1107 13.62 -10.03 -61.46
CA LYS A 1107 13.90 -8.86 -62.32
C LYS A 1107 12.67 -8.37 -63.08
N ASP A 1108 11.79 -9.28 -63.48
CA ASP A 1108 10.56 -8.97 -64.21
C ASP A 1108 9.40 -8.51 -63.30
N SER A 1109 9.52 -8.68 -61.97
CA SER A 1109 8.50 -8.29 -61.01
C SER A 1109 8.28 -6.78 -60.95
N LEU A 1110 7.03 -6.36 -60.72
CA LEU A 1110 6.67 -4.96 -60.64
C LEU A 1110 7.42 -4.25 -59.50
N MET A 1111 7.51 -4.86 -58.31
CA MET A 1111 8.21 -4.30 -57.16
C MET A 1111 9.70 -4.01 -57.44
N TYR A 1112 10.41 -4.94 -58.08
CA TYR A 1112 11.82 -4.75 -58.44
C TYR A 1112 11.99 -3.58 -59.40
N LYS A 1113 11.17 -3.53 -60.46
CA LYS A 1113 11.24 -2.47 -61.47
C LYS A 1113 10.90 -1.10 -60.91
N MET A 1114 9.86 -0.99 -60.08
CA MET A 1114 9.52 0.27 -59.42
C MET A 1114 10.65 0.71 -58.49
N SER A 1115 11.16 -0.17 -57.63
CA SER A 1115 12.19 0.21 -56.64
C SER A 1115 13.48 0.71 -57.29
N TYR A 1116 13.96 0.04 -58.34
CA TYR A 1116 15.25 0.35 -58.99
C TYR A 1116 15.13 1.21 -60.26
N TYR A 1117 13.94 1.74 -60.59
CA TYR A 1117 13.75 2.61 -61.75
C TYR A 1117 14.69 3.83 -61.68
N ARG A 1118 15.50 4.04 -62.72
CA ARG A 1118 16.50 5.13 -62.84
C ARG A 1118 17.55 5.21 -61.72
N PHE A 1119 17.65 4.18 -60.87
CA PHE A 1119 18.61 4.17 -59.76
C PHE A 1119 20.06 4.09 -60.25
N THR A 1120 20.29 3.47 -61.42
CA THR A 1120 21.64 3.37 -61.99
C THR A 1120 22.17 4.71 -62.51
N GLU A 1121 21.29 5.65 -62.89
CA GLU A 1121 21.65 6.98 -63.37
C GLU A 1121 22.31 7.83 -62.27
N LEU A 1122 21.96 7.59 -61.00
CA LEU A 1122 22.42 8.37 -59.85
C LEU A 1122 23.91 8.19 -59.55
N PHE A 1123 24.49 7.05 -59.93
CA PHE A 1123 25.90 6.71 -59.69
C PHE A 1123 26.83 7.05 -60.89
N GLY A 1124 26.26 7.51 -62.02
CA GLY A 1124 27.03 7.84 -63.22
C GLY A 1124 27.90 6.68 -63.72
N PRO A 1125 29.25 6.83 -63.81
CA PRO A 1125 30.14 5.76 -64.24
C PRO A 1125 30.44 4.71 -63.14
N HIS A 1126 30.07 4.97 -61.88
CA HIS A 1126 30.29 4.05 -60.78
C HIS A 1126 29.22 2.96 -60.76
N ALA A 1127 29.59 1.77 -60.28
CA ALA A 1127 28.64 0.68 -60.15
C ALA A 1127 27.54 1.08 -59.13
N PRO A 1128 26.25 0.95 -59.48
CA PRO A 1128 25.17 1.23 -58.55
C PRO A 1128 25.19 0.20 -57.42
N VAL A 1129 25.24 0.67 -56.18
CA VAL A 1129 25.28 -0.18 -54.98
C VAL A 1129 24.03 0.07 -54.14
N ASP A 1130 23.30 -1.00 -53.84
CA ASP A 1130 22.28 -0.97 -52.80
C ASP A 1130 22.96 -1.10 -51.43
N ARG A 1131 22.85 -0.06 -50.59
CA ARG A 1131 23.47 -0.02 -49.26
C ARG A 1131 22.80 -0.92 -48.23
N VAL A 1132 21.55 -1.30 -48.42
CA VAL A 1132 20.83 -2.21 -47.51
C VAL A 1132 21.27 -3.65 -47.75
N ARG A 1133 21.29 -4.09 -49.01
CA ARG A 1133 21.66 -5.48 -49.37
C ARG A 1133 23.16 -5.66 -49.57
N GLN A 1134 23.92 -4.57 -49.70
CA GLN A 1134 25.35 -4.60 -50.02
C GLN A 1134 25.62 -5.35 -51.33
N GLN A 1135 24.75 -5.15 -52.33
CA GLN A 1135 24.82 -5.80 -53.64
C GLN A 1135 25.00 -4.75 -54.75
N THR A 1136 25.82 -5.10 -55.75
CA THR A 1136 26.00 -4.29 -56.96
C THR A 1136 24.90 -4.62 -57.95
N LEU A 1137 24.17 -3.60 -58.39
CA LEU A 1137 23.04 -3.76 -59.29
C LEU A 1137 23.49 -3.84 -60.76
N PRO A 1138 22.64 -4.40 -61.64
CA PRO A 1138 22.88 -4.40 -63.09
C PRO A 1138 23.16 -3.00 -63.63
N LYS A 1139 23.99 -2.90 -64.68
CA LYS A 1139 24.31 -1.61 -65.33
C LYS A 1139 23.13 -1.00 -66.08
N GLU A 1140 22.22 -1.84 -66.58
CA GLU A 1140 21.01 -1.39 -67.28
C GLU A 1140 19.89 -1.14 -66.27
N SER A 1141 19.32 0.07 -66.28
CA SER A 1141 18.14 0.40 -65.46
C SER A 1141 16.90 -0.33 -65.99
N PRO A 1142 16.00 -0.81 -65.12
CA PRO A 1142 14.73 -1.38 -65.54
C PRO A 1142 13.84 -0.30 -66.19
N GLU A 1143 13.16 -0.66 -67.28
CA GLU A 1143 12.16 0.19 -67.95
C GLU A 1143 10.75 -0.12 -67.41
N LEU A 1144 9.94 0.92 -67.17
CA LEU A 1144 8.53 0.82 -66.79
C LEU A 1144 7.65 1.23 -67.98
N SER A 1145 6.70 0.38 -68.37
CA SER A 1145 5.80 0.65 -69.51
C SER A 1145 4.42 1.13 -69.09
N VAL A 1146 3.90 0.60 -67.97
CA VAL A 1146 2.51 0.83 -67.49
C VAL A 1146 2.40 1.90 -66.39
N LEU A 1147 3.51 2.33 -65.81
CA LEU A 1147 3.60 3.32 -64.73
C LEU A 1147 4.51 4.48 -65.15
N ASP A 1148 4.17 5.69 -64.72
CA ASP A 1148 5.06 6.86 -64.78
C ASP A 1148 5.47 7.28 -63.36
N GLU A 1149 6.72 7.69 -63.19
CA GLU A 1149 7.20 8.26 -61.92
C GLU A 1149 6.55 9.63 -61.70
N ALA A 1150 5.79 9.78 -60.62
CA ALA A 1150 5.06 11.00 -60.30
C ALA A 1150 5.79 11.86 -59.26
N PHE A 1151 6.40 11.23 -58.27
CA PHE A 1151 7.19 11.87 -57.23
C PHE A 1151 8.20 10.89 -56.63
N THR A 1152 9.39 11.39 -56.30
CA THR A 1152 10.41 10.68 -55.52
C THR A 1152 10.98 11.67 -54.52
N SER A 1153 10.97 11.30 -53.24
CA SER A 1153 11.51 12.09 -52.12
C SER A 1153 13.00 12.42 -52.27
N GLU A 1154 13.48 13.43 -51.52
CA GLU A 1154 14.87 13.92 -51.60
C GLU A 1154 15.92 12.80 -51.48
N ASN A 1155 15.76 11.91 -50.50
CA ASN A 1155 16.70 10.81 -50.28
C ASN A 1155 16.23 9.46 -50.87
N TRP A 1156 15.25 9.51 -51.77
CA TRP A 1156 14.68 8.37 -52.48
C TRP A 1156 14.05 7.31 -51.56
N ILE A 1157 13.65 7.67 -50.33
CA ILE A 1157 12.99 6.75 -49.38
C ILE A 1157 11.60 6.37 -49.87
N VAL A 1158 10.80 7.34 -50.27
CA VAL A 1158 9.44 7.12 -50.76
C VAL A 1158 9.38 7.46 -52.24
N ARG A 1159 8.77 6.57 -53.02
CA ARG A 1159 8.54 6.73 -54.45
C ARG A 1159 7.07 6.53 -54.77
N ILE A 1160 6.52 7.43 -55.57
CA ILE A 1160 5.11 7.46 -55.95
C ILE A 1160 5.02 7.39 -57.48
N TYR A 1161 4.32 6.38 -57.96
CA TYR A 1161 4.09 6.12 -59.37
C TYR A 1161 2.63 6.38 -59.71
N LYS A 1162 2.37 6.96 -60.88
CA LYS A 1162 1.03 7.12 -61.43
C LYS A 1162 0.75 6.00 -62.43
N VAL A 1163 -0.43 5.39 -62.31
CA VAL A 1163 -0.89 4.36 -63.25
C VAL A 1163 -1.35 5.02 -64.55
N LYS A 1164 -0.82 4.58 -65.68
CA LYS A 1164 -1.23 5.11 -66.99
C LYS A 1164 -2.69 4.77 -67.30
N ASP A 1165 -3.33 5.61 -68.09
CA ASP A 1165 -4.62 5.28 -68.69
C ASP A 1165 -4.46 4.25 -69.80
N LEU A 1166 -5.57 3.62 -70.20
CA LEU A 1166 -5.56 2.73 -71.36
C LEU A 1166 -5.12 3.53 -72.59
N ASP A 1167 -4.28 2.93 -73.44
CA ASP A 1167 -3.89 3.57 -74.70
C ASP A 1167 -5.16 3.88 -75.51
N ASN A 1168 -5.22 5.08 -76.09
CA ASN A 1168 -6.37 5.55 -76.86
C ASN A 1168 -6.70 4.63 -78.05
N LEU A 1169 -5.73 3.84 -78.51
CA LEU A 1169 -5.84 2.87 -79.60
C LEU A 1169 -6.02 1.42 -79.12
N GLY A 1170 -6.13 1.17 -77.81
CA GLY A 1170 -6.33 -0.15 -77.22
C GLY A 1170 -5.13 -1.11 -77.37
N ARG A 1171 -3.91 -0.59 -77.60
CA ARG A 1171 -2.69 -1.40 -77.69
C ARG A 1171 -2.14 -1.69 -76.29
N LEU A 1172 -1.35 -2.75 -76.18
CA LEU A 1172 -0.60 -3.05 -74.94
C LEU A 1172 0.50 -2.00 -74.75
N HIS A 1173 0.64 -1.45 -73.53
CA HIS A 1173 1.62 -0.42 -73.18
C HIS A 1173 3.07 -0.81 -73.50
N LYS A 1174 3.40 -2.10 -73.38
CA LYS A 1174 4.71 -2.64 -73.76
C LYS A 1174 4.98 -2.56 -75.27
N ASP A 1175 3.97 -2.80 -76.10
CA ASP A 1175 4.07 -2.64 -77.56
C ASP A 1175 4.21 -1.17 -77.94
N VAL A 1176 3.55 -0.27 -77.20
CA VAL A 1176 3.67 1.19 -77.37
C VAL A 1176 5.08 1.66 -77.01
N ALA A 1177 5.59 1.30 -75.83
CA ALA A 1177 6.94 1.64 -75.40
C ALA A 1177 8.02 1.11 -76.35
N GLN A 1178 7.87 -0.11 -76.86
CA GLN A 1178 8.79 -0.66 -77.87
C GLN A 1178 8.70 0.06 -79.22
N PHE A 1179 7.50 0.51 -79.61
CA PHE A 1179 7.29 1.30 -80.81
C PHE A 1179 7.92 2.69 -80.69
N GLU A 1180 7.75 3.36 -79.54
CA GLU A 1180 8.37 4.66 -79.24
C GLU A 1180 9.90 4.57 -79.15
N ALA A 1181 10.43 3.46 -78.61
CA ALA A 1181 11.86 3.16 -78.59
C ALA A 1181 12.45 2.77 -79.97
N GLY A 1182 11.67 2.85 -81.05
CA GLY A 1182 12.13 2.61 -82.43
C GLY A 1182 12.41 1.15 -82.78
N LYS A 1183 11.98 0.18 -81.97
CA LYS A 1183 12.19 -1.26 -82.22
C LYS A 1183 11.18 -1.76 -83.26
N LYS A 1184 11.67 -2.23 -84.42
CA LYS A 1184 10.80 -2.78 -85.49
C LYS A 1184 10.11 -4.07 -85.03
N LYS A 1185 8.78 -4.15 -85.22
CA LYS A 1185 7.97 -5.36 -84.99
C LYS A 1185 8.56 -6.55 -85.78
N ARG A 1186 9.17 -7.51 -85.09
CA ARG A 1186 9.57 -8.79 -85.71
C ARG A 1186 8.28 -9.51 -86.13
N LYS A 1187 8.13 -9.81 -87.43
CA LYS A 1187 6.98 -10.60 -87.95
C LYS A 1187 6.94 -11.93 -87.20
N ALA A 1188 6.01 -12.10 -86.26
CA ALA A 1188 5.80 -13.37 -85.58
C ALA A 1188 5.32 -14.41 -86.61
N GLN A 1189 6.02 -15.55 -86.71
CA GLN A 1189 5.47 -16.75 -87.33
C GLN A 1189 4.20 -17.14 -86.56
N ARG A 1190 3.07 -17.21 -87.27
CA ARG A 1190 1.76 -17.55 -86.70
C ARG A 1190 1.78 -18.97 -86.13
N SER A 1191 1.73 -19.09 -84.80
CA SER A 1191 1.53 -20.35 -84.06
C SER A 1191 0.07 -20.82 -84.14
N SER A 1192 -0.16 -22.14 -84.26
CA SER A 1192 -1.49 -22.75 -84.46
C SER A 1192 -2.48 -22.50 -83.30
N LYS A 1193 -1.98 -22.16 -82.09
CA LYS A 1193 -2.82 -21.83 -80.93
C LYS A 1193 -3.68 -20.57 -81.14
N SER A 1194 -3.27 -19.66 -82.01
CA SER A 1194 -4.05 -18.46 -82.35
C SER A 1194 -5.32 -18.77 -83.16
N LYS A 1195 -5.33 -19.87 -83.95
CA LYS A 1195 -6.54 -20.31 -84.68
C LYS A 1195 -7.59 -20.92 -83.76
N ALA A 1196 -7.18 -21.59 -82.68
CA ALA A 1196 -8.11 -22.24 -81.74
C ALA A 1196 -8.90 -21.24 -80.89
N ARG A 1197 -8.24 -20.17 -80.40
CA ARG A 1197 -8.89 -19.12 -79.59
C ARG A 1197 -9.89 -18.25 -80.36
N ARG A 1198 -9.69 -18.08 -81.67
CA ARG A 1198 -10.64 -17.33 -82.50
C ARG A 1198 -11.88 -18.16 -82.82
N LYS A 1199 -11.73 -19.47 -83.00
CA LYS A 1199 -12.87 -20.38 -83.22
C LYS A 1199 -13.80 -20.46 -82.00
N GLN A 1200 -13.25 -20.40 -80.78
CA GLN A 1200 -14.07 -20.33 -79.55
C GLN A 1200 -14.81 -19.00 -79.36
N ARG A 1201 -14.32 -17.89 -79.92
CA ARG A 1201 -15.01 -16.59 -79.87
C ARG A 1201 -16.10 -16.44 -80.93
N GLU A 1202 -16.01 -17.14 -82.05
CA GLU A 1202 -17.04 -17.13 -83.10
C GLU A 1202 -18.22 -18.08 -82.78
N ASP A 1203 -18.08 -19.00 -81.83
CA ASP A 1203 -19.15 -19.93 -81.37
C ASP A 1203 -19.91 -19.41 -80.12
N SER A 1204 -19.65 -18.18 -79.65
CA SER A 1204 -20.24 -17.61 -78.42
C SER A 1204 -20.81 -16.18 -78.55
N ASP A 1205 -21.03 -15.71 -79.78
CA ASP A 1205 -21.89 -14.54 -80.08
C ASP A 1205 -23.33 -14.98 -80.33
#